data_AF-A0A1A5P0W9-F1
#
_entry.id   AF-A0A1A5P0W9-F1
#
_cell.length_a   1.000
_cell.length_b   1.000
_cell.length_c   1.000
_cell.angle_alpha   90.00
_cell.angle_beta   90.00
_cell.angle_gamma   90.00
#
_symmetry.space_group_name_H-M   'P 1'
#
loop_
_entity.id
_entity.type
_entity.pdbx_description
1 polymer ?
#
loop_
_entity_poly.entity_id
_entity_poly.type
_entity_poly.pdbx_seq_one_letter_code
_entity_poly.pdbx_strand_id
1 'polypeptide(L)'
;MPNTPIPLDDHDRRITSHELNARAPWLDPAQPVTLGHVLRAAADRHREPGAIVSRLAELGYRVPSPEQMDTLVGNEPVLLSRHTNGHPPWLLPGHTACPRGHVLEAARKLDRRPADVVARLAELGHPAPAPDGFPEQVDHEDCYLVGAPDDGRGGERWIADDIPVPLGHVLEKLRRAGRLSKGPEGTVSAIASARERLTRLGYRIAPELAEVTADDLVLISRGLDGAPPWLLDQDEPVPLHHVLRFAQARDRDPNEVLARLRRLGFHRLPRGPLVGSVSREEAGLLGHTWGGPSWLAQDDPDWFPHLVAVAVDTGKTPAEVADRLRALGYPLPEQELPPAVSESDLALVSSRYVLDAPGFWLSRTDPVPVGHILHSAHVRGTDVASVLARLAELGHTRLPDAPDRHVTDDDLRLISRHGDGAAPVLGDTVPYGRLLRAAADAGTGPRDAADRYRVLGYTDILLPDGPLPESVTERDADLVTTDTGWLAPHEPVPLPHVVRRAHAEGTGPAGIARRLRALGYHDVPAPLPDTPHPGDLIMISRNAEPGNPDIPSTGVEARHVVRAAALAKVGPHEVAARLVSLGYTLEFTPHPDDAVITSEHADGRAPWVWRTDLGRVLLAAKVLGRTPEEINDRCEELGYGRHELPDAGGFEEDDVLLLSEELNGRRPWLSPGSTASPRHVLRAAGATGRSPREIGQRLTRLGHTAHVPPALDARDSDLVEVVPDLRRPAGVAEILAVVSRTDASPAEVAARLRELDVEIPDLAYPTRRPAPTPAPLP
;
A
#
# COMPACT_ATOMS: atom_id res chain seq x y z
N MET A 1 -34.24 -34.35 -6.68
CA MET A 1 -33.17 -35.33 -7.02
C MET A 1 -31.86 -34.56 -6.95
N PRO A 2 -30.93 -34.84 -6.02
CA PRO A 2 -29.61 -34.22 -6.10
C PRO A 2 -28.83 -34.98 -7.18
N ASN A 3 -28.45 -34.29 -8.25
CA ASN A 3 -27.58 -34.83 -9.28
C ASN A 3 -26.27 -35.27 -8.63
N THR A 4 -25.79 -36.45 -9.01
CA THR A 4 -24.46 -36.98 -8.69
C THR A 4 -23.41 -35.89 -8.95
N PRO A 5 -22.49 -35.60 -8.01
CA PRO A 5 -21.51 -34.53 -8.20
C PRO A 5 -20.63 -34.87 -9.41
N ILE A 6 -20.75 -34.07 -10.45
CA ILE A 6 -19.85 -34.12 -11.61
C ILE A 6 -18.45 -33.79 -11.08
N PRO A 7 -17.42 -34.61 -11.36
CA PRO A 7 -16.05 -34.27 -10.99
C PRO A 7 -15.66 -32.94 -11.68
N LEU A 8 -15.40 -31.90 -10.88
CA LEU A 8 -14.95 -30.60 -11.40
C LEU A 8 -13.52 -30.74 -11.93
N ASP A 9 -13.34 -30.58 -13.24
CA ASP A 9 -12.00 -30.48 -13.84
C ASP A 9 -11.37 -29.09 -13.58
N ASP A 10 -10.10 -28.91 -13.92
CA ASP A 10 -9.39 -27.64 -13.71
C ASP A 10 -10.04 -26.48 -14.49
N HIS A 11 -10.70 -26.78 -15.61
CA HIS A 11 -11.44 -25.80 -16.40
C HIS A 11 -12.70 -25.33 -15.65
N ASP A 12 -13.44 -26.27 -15.06
CA ASP A 12 -14.62 -26.01 -14.24
C ASP A 12 -14.28 -25.18 -13.01
N ARG A 13 -13.19 -25.50 -12.31
CA ARG A 13 -12.70 -24.71 -11.17
C ARG A 13 -12.40 -23.28 -11.59
N ARG A 14 -11.78 -23.10 -12.76
CA ARG A 14 -11.44 -21.76 -13.26
C ARG A 14 -12.67 -20.94 -13.58
N ILE A 15 -13.62 -21.47 -14.36
CA ILE A 15 -14.85 -20.74 -14.72
C ILE A 15 -15.79 -20.52 -13.51
N THR A 16 -15.67 -21.32 -12.44
CA THR A 16 -16.45 -21.17 -11.20
C THR A 16 -15.76 -20.35 -10.12
N SER A 17 -14.48 -19.98 -10.25
CA SER A 17 -13.80 -19.05 -9.33
C SER A 17 -14.14 -17.59 -9.63
N HIS A 18 -14.34 -16.74 -8.62
CA HIS A 18 -14.70 -15.32 -8.80
C HIS A 18 -13.72 -14.52 -9.67
N GLU A 19 -12.43 -14.86 -9.58
CA GLU A 19 -11.33 -14.17 -10.28
C GLU A 19 -10.82 -14.96 -11.50
N LEU A 20 -11.45 -16.08 -11.86
CA LEU A 20 -11.01 -16.97 -12.94
C LEU A 20 -9.59 -17.52 -12.73
N ASN A 21 -9.20 -17.71 -11.49
CA ASN A 21 -7.88 -18.18 -11.05
C ASN A 21 -7.91 -19.63 -10.53
N ALA A 22 -9.06 -20.31 -10.64
CA ALA A 22 -9.31 -21.66 -10.11
C ALA A 22 -9.08 -21.78 -8.59
N ARG A 23 -9.25 -20.67 -7.85
CA ARG A 23 -9.15 -20.59 -6.39
C ARG A 23 -10.40 -19.97 -5.78
N ALA A 24 -10.59 -20.20 -4.49
CA ALA A 24 -11.62 -19.51 -3.73
C ALA A 24 -11.39 -17.97 -3.75
N PRO A 25 -12.45 -17.15 -3.67
CA PRO A 25 -13.86 -17.55 -3.50
C PRO A 25 -14.49 -18.09 -4.78
N TRP A 26 -15.27 -19.17 -4.64
CA TRP A 26 -16.07 -19.74 -5.74
C TRP A 26 -17.38 -18.96 -5.90
N LEU A 27 -17.92 -18.93 -7.11
CA LEU A 27 -19.26 -18.44 -7.37
C LEU A 27 -20.26 -19.23 -6.52
N ASP A 28 -21.23 -18.52 -5.94
CA ASP A 28 -22.35 -19.10 -5.22
C ASP A 28 -23.37 -19.68 -6.23
N PRO A 29 -23.61 -21.01 -6.25
CA PRO A 29 -24.59 -21.62 -7.16
C PRO A 29 -26.03 -21.13 -6.95
N ALA A 30 -26.33 -20.58 -5.76
CA ALA A 30 -27.64 -19.99 -5.48
C ALA A 30 -27.85 -18.65 -6.20
N GLN A 31 -26.76 -17.96 -6.56
CA GLN A 31 -26.78 -16.69 -7.26
C GLN A 31 -26.65 -16.88 -8.78
N PRO A 32 -27.34 -16.06 -9.60
CA PRO A 32 -27.11 -16.05 -11.04
C PRO A 32 -25.68 -15.62 -11.37
N VAL A 33 -25.01 -16.35 -12.25
CA VAL A 33 -23.70 -15.96 -12.79
C VAL A 33 -23.87 -14.71 -13.64
N THR A 34 -23.02 -13.72 -13.40
CA THR A 34 -23.12 -12.44 -14.10
C THR A 34 -22.62 -12.56 -15.54
N LEU A 35 -23.20 -11.77 -16.43
CA LEU A 35 -22.78 -11.69 -17.82
C LEU A 35 -21.31 -11.28 -17.97
N GLY A 36 -20.85 -10.36 -17.12
CA GLY A 36 -19.46 -9.92 -17.07
C GLY A 36 -18.50 -11.06 -16.74
N HIS A 37 -18.89 -11.95 -15.81
CA HIS A 37 -18.12 -13.14 -15.46
C HIS A 37 -17.99 -14.10 -16.65
N VAL A 38 -19.11 -14.39 -17.31
CA VAL A 38 -19.14 -15.28 -18.49
C VAL A 38 -18.27 -14.74 -19.62
N LEU A 39 -18.39 -13.44 -19.93
CA LEU A 39 -17.59 -12.80 -20.97
C LEU A 39 -16.09 -12.79 -20.64
N ARG A 40 -15.75 -12.51 -19.38
CA ARG A 40 -14.35 -12.56 -18.95
C ARG A 40 -13.81 -13.99 -19.00
N ALA A 41 -14.59 -14.98 -18.57
CA ALA A 41 -14.23 -16.39 -18.66
C ALA A 41 -14.05 -16.83 -20.12
N ALA A 42 -14.93 -16.37 -21.02
CA ALA A 42 -14.85 -16.62 -22.45
C ALA A 42 -13.54 -16.05 -23.04
N ALA A 43 -13.22 -14.79 -22.70
CA ALA A 43 -11.99 -14.13 -23.12
C ALA A 43 -10.72 -14.81 -22.55
N ASP A 44 -10.72 -15.13 -21.25
CA ASP A 44 -9.61 -15.81 -20.56
C ASP A 44 -9.35 -17.23 -21.10
N ARG A 45 -10.42 -17.89 -21.57
CA ARG A 45 -10.34 -19.24 -22.12
C ARG A 45 -10.27 -19.31 -23.64
N HIS A 46 -10.28 -18.16 -24.32
CA HIS A 46 -10.40 -18.07 -25.77
C HIS A 46 -11.54 -18.95 -26.33
N ARG A 47 -12.69 -18.95 -25.64
CA ARG A 47 -13.89 -19.71 -26.01
C ARG A 47 -15.05 -18.79 -26.32
N GLU A 48 -16.00 -19.32 -27.08
CA GLU A 48 -17.28 -18.66 -27.30
C GLU A 48 -18.05 -18.54 -25.97
N PRO A 49 -18.64 -17.38 -25.66
CA PRO A 49 -19.39 -17.19 -24.43
C PRO A 49 -20.51 -18.22 -24.22
N GLY A 50 -21.17 -18.67 -25.29
CA GLY A 50 -22.18 -19.74 -25.23
C GLY A 50 -21.63 -21.09 -24.74
N ALA A 51 -20.36 -21.39 -24.98
CA ALA A 51 -19.72 -22.61 -24.46
C ALA A 51 -19.49 -22.51 -22.94
N ILE A 52 -19.14 -21.33 -22.43
CA ILE A 52 -19.00 -21.08 -20.99
C ILE A 52 -20.36 -21.18 -20.29
N VAL A 53 -21.40 -20.58 -20.86
CA VAL A 53 -22.79 -20.68 -20.36
C VAL A 53 -23.24 -22.13 -20.28
N SER A 54 -23.04 -22.89 -21.36
CA SER A 54 -23.42 -24.31 -21.41
C SER A 54 -22.71 -25.10 -20.32
N ARG A 55 -21.39 -24.86 -20.14
CA ARG A 55 -20.62 -25.57 -19.13
C ARG A 55 -21.03 -25.20 -17.71
N LEU A 56 -21.23 -23.92 -17.40
CA LEU A 56 -21.71 -23.49 -16.09
C LEU A 56 -23.11 -24.03 -15.76
N ALA A 57 -24.00 -24.13 -16.76
CA ALA A 57 -25.32 -24.74 -16.59
C ALA A 57 -25.24 -26.24 -16.25
N GLU A 58 -24.35 -26.98 -16.92
CA GLU A 58 -24.08 -28.40 -16.60
C GLU A 58 -23.59 -28.56 -15.15
N LEU A 59 -22.80 -27.61 -14.65
CA LEU A 59 -22.30 -27.57 -13.28
C LEU A 59 -23.35 -27.12 -12.24
N GLY A 60 -24.59 -26.85 -12.68
CA GLY A 60 -25.71 -26.49 -11.80
C GLY A 60 -25.79 -25.01 -11.44
N TYR A 61 -25.01 -24.15 -12.10
CA TYR A 61 -25.12 -22.69 -11.93
C TYR A 61 -26.30 -22.12 -12.72
N ARG A 62 -26.91 -21.08 -12.19
CA ARG A 62 -27.91 -20.30 -12.93
C ARG A 62 -27.19 -19.33 -13.85
N VAL A 63 -27.30 -19.53 -15.17
CA VAL A 63 -26.57 -18.77 -16.18
C VAL A 63 -27.48 -17.83 -16.98
N PRO A 64 -26.94 -16.79 -17.63
CA PRO A 64 -27.68 -15.93 -18.56
C PRO A 64 -28.26 -16.72 -19.75
N SER A 65 -29.36 -16.23 -20.35
CA SER A 65 -29.99 -16.92 -21.48
C SER A 65 -29.15 -16.80 -22.77
N PRO A 66 -29.22 -17.78 -23.71
CA PRO A 66 -28.51 -17.73 -24.98
C PRO A 66 -28.81 -16.47 -25.81
N GLU A 67 -30.06 -16.00 -25.78
CA GLU A 67 -30.50 -14.77 -26.44
C GLU A 67 -29.73 -13.53 -25.93
N GLN A 68 -29.37 -13.50 -24.64
CA GLN A 68 -28.55 -12.42 -24.09
C GLN A 68 -27.10 -12.51 -24.58
N MET A 69 -26.62 -13.72 -24.90
CA MET A 69 -25.25 -13.95 -25.37
C MET A 69 -25.04 -13.55 -26.83
N ASP A 70 -26.04 -13.78 -27.69
CA ASP A 70 -25.96 -13.48 -29.12
C ASP A 70 -25.92 -11.98 -29.43
N THR A 71 -26.32 -11.15 -28.47
CA THR A 71 -26.32 -9.69 -28.64
C THR A 71 -24.96 -9.05 -28.34
N LEU A 72 -23.96 -9.78 -27.84
CA LEU A 72 -22.71 -9.24 -27.26
C LEU A 72 -21.65 -8.88 -28.31
N VAL A 73 -20.99 -7.74 -28.11
CA VAL A 73 -19.82 -7.25 -28.86
C VAL A 73 -18.57 -7.39 -27.96
N GLY A 74 -17.37 -7.17 -28.50
CA GLY A 74 -16.09 -7.50 -27.82
C GLY A 74 -15.68 -6.63 -26.61
N ASN A 75 -16.37 -5.52 -26.33
CA ASN A 75 -15.94 -4.51 -25.33
C ASN A 75 -16.80 -4.49 -24.04
N GLU A 76 -17.71 -5.44 -23.93
CA GLU A 76 -18.73 -5.56 -22.89
C GLU A 76 -18.17 -5.81 -21.48
N PRO A 77 -17.01 -6.49 -21.28
CA PRO A 77 -16.40 -6.60 -19.96
C PRO A 77 -16.12 -5.24 -19.30
N VAL A 78 -15.74 -4.23 -20.08
CA VAL A 78 -15.48 -2.87 -19.58
C VAL A 78 -16.78 -2.19 -19.13
N LEU A 79 -17.87 -2.38 -19.87
CA LEU A 79 -19.20 -1.85 -19.53
C LEU A 79 -19.76 -2.47 -18.25
N LEU A 80 -19.53 -3.77 -18.05
CA LEU A 80 -20.14 -4.56 -16.98
C LEU A 80 -19.30 -4.61 -15.70
N SER A 81 -18.06 -4.13 -15.73
CA SER A 81 -17.21 -4.03 -14.55
C SER A 81 -17.58 -2.81 -13.71
N ARG A 82 -17.81 -2.97 -12.40
CA ARG A 82 -18.10 -1.87 -11.46
C ARG A 82 -16.99 -0.82 -11.39
N HIS A 83 -15.81 -1.11 -11.92
CA HIS A 83 -14.66 -0.19 -11.96
C HIS A 83 -14.25 0.19 -13.38
N THR A 84 -15.09 -0.16 -14.37
CA THR A 84 -14.85 0.03 -15.80
C THR A 84 -13.47 -0.49 -16.25
N ASN A 85 -12.92 -1.51 -15.59
CA ASN A 85 -11.57 -2.03 -15.85
C ASN A 85 -11.59 -3.38 -16.58
N GLY A 86 -12.77 -3.94 -16.86
CA GLY A 86 -12.88 -5.26 -17.47
C GLY A 86 -12.63 -6.42 -16.50
N HIS A 87 -12.64 -6.15 -15.19
CA HIS A 87 -12.42 -7.11 -14.11
C HIS A 87 -13.53 -7.01 -13.05
N PRO A 88 -13.73 -8.06 -12.23
CA PRO A 88 -14.63 -8.00 -11.09
C PRO A 88 -14.25 -6.89 -10.10
N PRO A 89 -15.19 -6.40 -9.27
CA PRO A 89 -16.59 -6.81 -9.17
C PRO A 89 -17.44 -6.38 -10.37
N TRP A 90 -18.39 -7.24 -10.77
CA TRP A 90 -19.30 -7.02 -11.90
C TRP A 90 -20.58 -6.31 -11.46
N LEU A 91 -21.22 -5.58 -12.37
CA LEU A 91 -22.59 -5.10 -12.20
C LEU A 91 -23.54 -6.28 -12.13
N LEU A 92 -24.44 -6.27 -11.15
CA LEU A 92 -25.46 -7.30 -10.98
C LEU A 92 -26.78 -6.84 -11.65
N PRO A 93 -27.45 -7.72 -12.43
CA PRO A 93 -28.78 -7.43 -12.94
C PRO A 93 -29.75 -7.12 -11.79
N GLY A 94 -30.57 -6.07 -11.94
CA GLY A 94 -31.58 -5.68 -10.95
C GLY A 94 -31.07 -5.00 -9.67
N HIS A 95 -29.76 -4.79 -9.51
CA HIS A 95 -29.23 -3.89 -8.49
C HIS A 95 -29.35 -2.42 -8.94
N THR A 96 -29.24 -1.51 -7.98
CA THR A 96 -29.36 -0.04 -8.07
C THR A 96 -28.91 0.53 -9.42
N ALA A 97 -29.66 1.51 -9.96
CA ALA A 97 -29.36 2.15 -11.22
C ALA A 97 -27.86 2.50 -11.34
N CYS A 98 -27.25 2.19 -12.49
CA CYS A 98 -25.84 2.49 -12.72
C CYS A 98 -25.59 3.99 -12.49
N PRO A 99 -24.67 4.39 -11.59
CA PRO A 99 -24.40 5.80 -11.36
C PRO A 99 -23.99 6.48 -12.68
N ARG A 100 -24.40 7.74 -12.90
CA ARG A 100 -23.97 8.53 -14.08
C ARG A 100 -22.45 8.48 -14.26
N GLY A 101 -21.69 8.51 -13.16
CA GLY A 101 -20.24 8.42 -13.18
C GLY A 101 -19.68 7.15 -13.85
N HIS A 102 -20.36 6.00 -13.70
CA HIS A 102 -20.00 4.76 -14.38
C HIS A 102 -20.18 4.89 -15.90
N VAL A 103 -21.33 5.41 -16.33
CA VAL A 103 -21.65 5.63 -17.75
C VAL A 103 -20.64 6.58 -18.39
N LEU A 104 -20.32 7.69 -17.73
CA LEU A 104 -19.37 8.70 -18.22
C LEU A 104 -17.96 8.12 -18.39
N GLU A 105 -17.47 7.38 -17.41
CA GLU A 105 -16.13 6.77 -17.47
C GLU A 105 -16.07 5.63 -18.51
N ALA A 106 -17.13 4.85 -18.64
CA ALA A 106 -17.25 3.81 -19.66
C ALA A 106 -17.29 4.41 -21.08
N ALA A 107 -18.07 5.47 -21.28
CA ALA A 107 -18.14 6.23 -22.52
C ALA A 107 -16.74 6.73 -22.94
N ARG A 108 -16.01 7.34 -22.00
CA ARG A 108 -14.64 7.81 -22.23
C ARG A 108 -13.67 6.69 -22.59
N LYS A 109 -13.69 5.56 -21.86
CA LYS A 109 -12.76 4.44 -22.10
C LYS A 109 -13.02 3.71 -23.42
N LEU A 110 -14.28 3.69 -23.86
CA LEU A 110 -14.70 2.99 -25.07
C LEU A 110 -14.81 3.91 -26.28
N ASP A 111 -14.54 5.21 -26.11
CA ASP A 111 -14.72 6.24 -27.14
C ASP A 111 -16.14 6.22 -27.75
N ARG A 112 -17.16 6.12 -26.88
CA ARG A 112 -18.58 6.07 -27.25
C ARG A 112 -19.34 7.25 -26.65
N ARG A 113 -20.49 7.59 -27.24
CA ARG A 113 -21.38 8.60 -26.61
C ARG A 113 -22.01 8.00 -25.36
N PRO A 114 -22.17 8.76 -24.26
CA PRO A 114 -22.86 8.28 -23.07
C PRO A 114 -24.26 7.71 -23.35
N ALA A 115 -25.01 8.31 -24.27
CA ALA A 115 -26.33 7.80 -24.69
C ALA A 115 -26.24 6.38 -25.28
N ASP A 116 -25.20 6.10 -26.07
CA ASP A 116 -24.98 4.76 -26.65
C ASP A 116 -24.60 3.74 -25.56
N VAL A 117 -23.87 4.18 -24.52
CA VAL A 117 -23.52 3.35 -23.36
C VAL A 117 -24.76 3.04 -22.51
N VAL A 118 -25.63 4.02 -22.28
CA VAL A 118 -26.91 3.85 -21.58
C VAL A 118 -27.81 2.88 -22.32
N ALA A 119 -28.02 3.10 -23.62
CA ALA A 119 -28.83 2.21 -24.46
C ALA A 119 -28.28 0.79 -24.39
N ARG A 120 -26.95 0.65 -24.46
CA ARG A 120 -26.31 -0.66 -24.36
C ARG A 120 -26.46 -1.31 -22.99
N LEU A 121 -26.30 -0.58 -21.89
CA LEU A 121 -26.51 -1.11 -20.55
C LEU A 121 -27.97 -1.56 -20.35
N ALA A 122 -28.93 -0.81 -20.88
CA ALA A 122 -30.35 -1.15 -20.85
C ALA A 122 -30.65 -2.44 -21.65
N GLU A 123 -30.08 -2.60 -22.85
CA GLU A 123 -30.15 -3.84 -23.63
C GLU A 123 -29.60 -5.04 -22.85
N LEU A 124 -28.54 -4.83 -22.06
CA LEU A 124 -27.92 -5.86 -21.23
C LEU A 124 -28.67 -6.10 -19.90
N GLY A 125 -29.82 -5.47 -19.68
CA GLY A 125 -30.65 -5.65 -18.48
C GLY A 125 -30.18 -4.89 -17.24
N HIS A 126 -29.30 -3.90 -17.40
CA HIS A 126 -28.86 -3.02 -16.32
C HIS A 126 -29.61 -1.68 -16.38
N PRO A 127 -30.37 -1.32 -15.33
CA PRO A 127 -31.04 -0.03 -15.29
C PRO A 127 -30.00 1.08 -15.31
N ALA A 128 -30.15 2.00 -16.26
CA ALA A 128 -29.28 3.16 -16.45
C ALA A 128 -30.10 4.45 -16.46
N PRO A 129 -29.49 5.61 -16.13
CA PRO A 129 -30.17 6.91 -16.16
C PRO A 129 -30.66 7.26 -17.57
N ALA A 130 -31.71 8.09 -17.67
CA ALA A 130 -32.28 8.47 -18.96
C ALA A 130 -31.22 9.08 -19.92
N PRO A 131 -31.18 8.66 -21.19
CA PRO A 131 -30.13 9.04 -22.14
C PRO A 131 -30.12 10.55 -22.45
N ASP A 132 -31.29 11.20 -22.40
CA ASP A 132 -31.46 12.64 -22.71
C ASP A 132 -30.75 13.56 -21.71
N GLY A 133 -30.32 13.03 -20.57
CA GLY A 133 -29.63 13.77 -19.52
C GLY A 133 -28.10 13.75 -19.59
N PHE A 134 -27.50 13.23 -20.66
CA PHE A 134 -26.04 13.16 -20.83
C PHE A 134 -25.54 14.08 -21.95
N PRO A 135 -24.30 14.61 -21.86
CA PRO A 135 -23.69 15.34 -22.96
C PRO A 135 -23.33 14.41 -24.14
N GLU A 136 -23.16 14.99 -25.33
CA GLU A 136 -22.69 14.24 -26.52
C GLU A 136 -21.27 13.70 -26.35
N GLN A 137 -20.42 14.43 -25.64
CA GLN A 137 -19.01 14.10 -25.39
C GLN A 137 -18.64 14.35 -23.92
N VAL A 138 -17.72 13.51 -23.43
CA VAL A 138 -17.19 13.53 -22.07
C VAL A 138 -15.68 13.54 -22.15
N ASP A 139 -15.05 14.47 -21.46
CA ASP A 139 -13.58 14.50 -21.38
C ASP A 139 -13.07 13.87 -20.07
N HIS A 140 -11.74 13.82 -19.93
CA HIS A 140 -11.09 13.28 -18.75
C HIS A 140 -11.42 14.06 -17.47
N GLU A 141 -11.61 15.37 -17.56
CA GLU A 141 -11.87 16.22 -16.40
C GLU A 141 -13.31 16.09 -15.91
N ASP A 142 -14.27 15.84 -16.80
CA ASP A 142 -15.64 15.48 -16.42
C ASP A 142 -15.66 14.20 -15.58
N CYS A 143 -14.93 13.16 -16.01
CA CYS A 143 -14.81 11.89 -15.29
C CYS A 143 -14.11 12.07 -13.92
N TYR A 144 -13.15 12.98 -13.86
CA TYR A 144 -12.43 13.30 -12.65
C TYR A 144 -13.31 13.98 -11.60
N LEU A 145 -14.14 14.94 -12.02
CA LEU A 145 -15.06 15.69 -11.15
C LEU A 145 -16.12 14.80 -10.50
N VAL A 146 -16.58 13.73 -11.18
CA VAL A 146 -17.66 12.85 -10.69
C VAL A 146 -17.18 11.67 -9.86
N GLY A 147 -15.87 11.39 -9.82
CA GLY A 147 -15.32 10.32 -9.00
C GLY A 147 -15.42 10.65 -7.51
N ALA A 148 -15.82 9.72 -6.66
CA ALA A 148 -15.87 9.92 -5.21
C ALA A 148 -14.47 10.14 -4.60
N PRO A 149 -14.38 10.66 -3.37
CA PRO A 149 -13.12 10.64 -2.61
C PRO A 149 -12.66 9.20 -2.38
N ASP A 150 -11.39 8.91 -2.65
CA ASP A 150 -10.79 7.63 -2.27
C ASP A 150 -10.52 7.67 -0.77
N ASP A 151 -11.38 7.03 0.01
CA ASP A 151 -11.29 6.94 1.47
C ASP A 151 -10.54 5.68 1.94
N GLY A 152 -10.00 4.87 1.01
CA GLY A 152 -9.30 3.63 1.30
C GLY A 152 -10.18 2.52 1.88
N ARG A 153 -11.51 2.72 2.01
CA ARG A 153 -12.46 1.75 2.59
C ARG A 153 -13.32 1.04 1.55
N GLY A 154 -12.90 1.05 0.28
CA GLY A 154 -13.62 0.36 -0.80
C GLY A 154 -15.02 0.93 -1.08
N GLY A 155 -15.22 2.23 -0.80
CA GLY A 155 -16.48 2.94 -1.05
C GLY A 155 -16.89 3.00 -2.54
N GLU A 156 -18.11 3.49 -2.79
CA GLU A 156 -18.60 3.70 -4.16
C GLU A 156 -17.72 4.68 -4.92
N ARG A 157 -17.26 4.30 -6.12
CA ARG A 157 -16.25 5.03 -6.89
C ARG A 157 -16.74 6.37 -7.45
N TRP A 158 -18.04 6.61 -7.50
CA TRP A 158 -18.64 7.81 -8.09
C TRP A 158 -19.70 8.38 -7.15
N ILE A 159 -19.97 9.68 -7.28
CA ILE A 159 -21.05 10.34 -6.56
C ILE A 159 -22.39 9.72 -7.00
N ALA A 160 -23.26 9.41 -6.05
CA ALA A 160 -24.59 8.91 -6.34
C ALA A 160 -25.46 10.00 -6.99
N ASP A 161 -26.27 9.64 -7.98
CA ASP A 161 -27.08 10.58 -8.77
C ASP A 161 -28.14 11.32 -7.93
N ASP A 162 -28.56 10.71 -6.82
CA ASP A 162 -29.55 11.24 -5.90
C ASP A 162 -28.94 12.12 -4.80
N ILE A 163 -27.62 12.21 -4.69
CA ILE A 163 -26.95 13.07 -3.69
C ILE A 163 -26.52 14.39 -4.37
N PRO A 164 -26.98 15.56 -3.88
CA PRO A 164 -26.46 16.83 -4.33
C PRO A 164 -24.94 16.93 -4.10
N VAL A 165 -24.18 17.35 -5.10
CA VAL A 165 -22.72 17.48 -4.99
C VAL A 165 -22.38 18.64 -4.04
N PRO A 166 -21.69 18.38 -2.90
CA PRO A 166 -21.38 19.42 -1.92
C PRO A 166 -20.14 20.24 -2.32
N LEU A 167 -19.98 21.43 -1.73
CA LEU A 167 -18.86 22.33 -2.01
C LEU A 167 -17.50 21.69 -1.67
N GLY A 168 -17.43 20.94 -0.57
CA GLY A 168 -16.21 20.25 -0.13
C GLY A 168 -15.67 19.28 -1.18
N HIS A 169 -16.55 18.57 -1.90
CA HIS A 169 -16.16 17.67 -2.99
C HIS A 169 -15.50 18.43 -4.14
N VAL A 170 -16.11 19.52 -4.58
CA VAL A 170 -15.58 20.33 -5.69
C VAL A 170 -14.23 20.93 -5.33
N LEU A 171 -14.07 21.48 -4.13
CA LEU A 171 -12.80 22.01 -3.64
C LEU A 171 -11.70 20.95 -3.59
N GLU A 172 -12.01 19.74 -3.12
CA GLU A 172 -11.05 18.65 -3.05
C GLU A 172 -10.58 18.20 -4.45
N LYS A 173 -11.51 18.13 -5.42
CA LYS A 173 -11.16 17.81 -6.81
C LYS A 173 -10.29 18.91 -7.44
N LEU A 174 -10.67 20.18 -7.29
CA LEU A 174 -9.87 21.27 -7.82
C LEU A 174 -8.46 21.33 -7.18
N ARG A 175 -8.35 21.01 -5.89
CA ARG A 175 -7.08 20.88 -5.16
C ARG A 175 -6.17 19.84 -5.77
N ARG A 176 -6.66 18.61 -5.90
CA ARG A 176 -5.90 17.49 -6.45
C ARG A 176 -5.56 17.67 -7.92
N ALA A 177 -6.40 18.39 -8.68
CA ALA A 177 -6.13 18.77 -10.06
C ALA A 177 -5.11 19.93 -10.20
N GLY A 178 -4.65 20.53 -9.09
CA GLY A 178 -3.74 21.68 -9.11
C GLY A 178 -4.36 22.93 -9.72
N ARG A 179 -5.70 23.01 -9.77
CA ARG A 179 -6.47 24.10 -10.40
C ARG A 179 -6.84 25.23 -9.45
N LEU A 180 -6.39 25.13 -8.20
CA LEU A 180 -6.56 26.21 -7.24
C LEU A 180 -5.60 27.34 -7.58
N SER A 181 -6.16 28.51 -7.83
CA SER A 181 -5.36 29.70 -8.02
C SER A 181 -4.78 30.16 -6.68
N LYS A 182 -3.73 30.98 -6.71
CA LYS A 182 -3.15 31.57 -5.49
C LYS A 182 -4.09 32.55 -4.77
N GLY A 183 -5.22 32.93 -5.36
CA GLY A 183 -6.17 33.86 -4.78
C GLY A 183 -7.61 33.31 -4.72
N PRO A 184 -8.48 33.90 -3.89
CA PRO A 184 -9.86 33.45 -3.75
C PRO A 184 -10.66 33.64 -5.05
N GLU A 185 -10.46 34.74 -5.78
CA GLU A 185 -11.20 35.04 -7.01
C GLU A 185 -11.04 33.99 -8.12
N GLY A 186 -9.80 33.55 -8.37
CA GLY A 186 -9.56 32.51 -9.38
C GLY A 186 -10.12 31.15 -8.95
N THR A 187 -10.18 30.89 -7.65
CA THR A 187 -10.80 29.68 -7.11
C THR A 187 -12.33 29.73 -7.22
N VAL A 188 -12.97 30.88 -7.00
CA VAL A 188 -14.41 31.08 -7.28
C VAL A 188 -14.72 30.83 -8.75
N SER A 189 -13.90 31.34 -9.67
CA SER A 189 -14.06 31.10 -11.10
C SER A 189 -13.94 29.60 -11.44
N ALA A 190 -12.98 28.89 -10.84
CA ALA A 190 -12.83 27.45 -11.02
C ALA A 190 -14.03 26.65 -10.47
N ILE A 191 -14.60 27.06 -9.33
CA ILE A 191 -15.82 26.48 -8.75
C ILE A 191 -17.01 26.70 -9.69
N ALA A 192 -17.17 27.92 -10.23
CA ALA A 192 -18.24 28.23 -11.18
C ALA A 192 -18.15 27.35 -12.44
N SER A 193 -16.93 27.14 -12.97
CA SER A 193 -16.69 26.25 -14.11
C SER A 193 -16.99 24.78 -13.76
N ALA A 194 -16.53 24.28 -12.61
CA ALA A 194 -16.82 22.92 -12.16
C ALA A 194 -18.33 22.69 -11.97
N ARG A 195 -19.04 23.69 -11.42
CA ARG A 195 -20.50 23.68 -11.26
C ARG A 195 -21.21 23.56 -12.61
N GLU A 196 -20.87 24.42 -13.57
CA GLU A 196 -21.46 24.40 -14.91
C GLU A 196 -21.30 23.02 -15.56
N ARG A 197 -20.12 22.41 -15.40
CA ARG A 197 -19.84 21.07 -15.91
C ARG A 197 -20.67 20.00 -15.21
N LEU A 198 -20.69 19.99 -13.89
CA LEU A 198 -21.50 19.01 -13.14
C LEU A 198 -23.00 19.13 -13.47
N THR A 199 -23.52 20.36 -13.65
CA THR A 199 -24.89 20.59 -14.13
C THR A 199 -25.09 20.06 -15.55
N ARG A 200 -24.15 20.30 -16.47
CA ARG A 200 -24.17 19.74 -17.83
C ARG A 200 -24.13 18.21 -17.83
N LEU A 201 -23.47 17.59 -16.86
CA LEU A 201 -23.43 16.14 -16.65
C LEU A 201 -24.71 15.58 -15.97
N GLY A 202 -25.66 16.46 -15.63
CA GLY A 202 -26.94 16.11 -15.01
C GLY A 202 -26.87 15.83 -13.51
N TYR A 203 -25.80 16.23 -12.82
CA TYR A 203 -25.72 16.15 -11.37
C TYR A 203 -26.50 17.29 -10.72
N ARG A 204 -27.14 16.98 -9.59
CA ARG A 204 -27.74 17.99 -8.72
C ARG A 204 -26.62 18.66 -7.94
N ILE A 205 -26.60 19.98 -7.98
CA ILE A 205 -25.63 20.79 -7.24
C ILE A 205 -26.27 21.22 -5.92
N ALA A 206 -25.53 21.08 -4.82
CA ALA A 206 -25.99 21.55 -3.52
C ALA A 206 -26.18 23.09 -3.54
N PRO A 207 -27.23 23.63 -2.90
CA PRO A 207 -27.57 25.05 -3.00
C PRO A 207 -26.43 25.99 -2.56
N GLU A 208 -25.55 25.54 -1.66
CA GLU A 208 -24.36 26.29 -1.24
C GLU A 208 -23.39 26.65 -2.39
N LEU A 209 -23.33 25.87 -3.47
CA LEU A 209 -22.50 26.16 -4.65
C LEU A 209 -23.10 27.23 -5.57
N ALA A 210 -24.35 27.62 -5.37
CA ALA A 210 -25.01 28.59 -6.24
C ALA A 210 -24.39 30.00 -6.10
N GLU A 211 -23.93 30.34 -4.89
CA GLU A 211 -23.54 31.71 -4.50
C GLU A 211 -22.22 31.74 -3.70
N VAL A 212 -21.20 30.99 -4.11
CA VAL A 212 -19.87 31.04 -3.46
C VAL A 212 -19.15 32.32 -3.85
N THR A 213 -18.72 33.09 -2.85
CA THR A 213 -17.97 34.34 -3.00
C THR A 213 -16.51 34.16 -2.58
N ALA A 214 -15.65 35.12 -2.91
CA ALA A 214 -14.26 35.14 -2.45
C ALA A 214 -14.18 35.16 -0.91
N ASP A 215 -15.11 35.85 -0.25
CA ASP A 215 -15.20 35.93 1.21
C ASP A 215 -15.57 34.58 1.84
N ASP A 216 -16.36 33.75 1.16
CA ASP A 216 -16.67 32.40 1.64
C ASP A 216 -15.44 31.49 1.61
N LEU A 217 -14.60 31.61 0.59
CA LEU A 217 -13.36 30.85 0.51
C LEU A 217 -12.39 31.24 1.62
N VAL A 218 -12.34 32.53 1.95
CA VAL A 218 -11.59 33.02 3.10
C VAL A 218 -12.18 32.49 4.40
N LEU A 219 -13.50 32.51 4.53
CA LEU A 219 -14.22 32.01 5.70
C LEU A 219 -14.03 30.51 5.92
N ILE A 220 -13.92 29.68 4.88
CA ILE A 220 -13.73 28.23 5.06
C ILE A 220 -12.25 27.81 5.05
N SER A 221 -11.30 28.71 4.75
CA SER A 221 -9.86 28.43 4.88
C SER A 221 -9.47 28.42 6.34
N ARG A 222 -8.80 27.37 6.82
CA ARG A 222 -8.28 27.29 8.20
C ARG A 222 -7.31 28.43 8.53
N GLY A 223 -6.65 29.00 7.51
CA GLY A 223 -5.75 30.15 7.64
C GLY A 223 -6.44 31.51 7.54
N LEU A 224 -7.72 31.57 7.19
CA LEU A 224 -8.45 32.79 6.83
C LEU A 224 -7.77 33.60 5.71
N ASP A 225 -7.17 32.90 4.75
CA ASP A 225 -6.41 33.47 3.63
C ASP A 225 -7.01 33.10 2.25
N GLY A 226 -8.06 32.28 2.24
CA GLY A 226 -8.69 31.75 1.02
C GLY A 226 -7.90 30.61 0.35
N ALA A 227 -6.78 30.20 0.94
CA ALA A 227 -5.93 29.10 0.48
C ALA A 227 -6.19 27.83 1.30
N PRO A 228 -5.86 26.63 0.76
CA PRO A 228 -5.93 25.40 1.53
C PRO A 228 -4.91 25.42 2.70
N PRO A 229 -5.18 24.70 3.81
CA PRO A 229 -6.28 23.76 4.00
C PRO A 229 -7.63 24.41 4.35
N TRP A 230 -8.73 23.89 3.80
CA TRP A 230 -10.10 24.31 4.10
C TRP A 230 -10.81 23.39 5.09
N LEU A 231 -11.87 23.89 5.71
CA LEU A 231 -12.88 23.11 6.42
C LEU A 231 -13.72 22.36 5.36
N LEU A 232 -13.28 21.16 4.99
CA LEU A 232 -13.91 20.36 3.92
C LEU A 232 -15.07 19.49 4.41
N ASP A 233 -15.04 19.10 5.68
CA ASP A 233 -16.06 18.27 6.31
C ASP A 233 -17.13 19.16 6.96
N GLN A 234 -18.36 19.06 6.45
CA GLN A 234 -19.52 19.83 6.93
C GLN A 234 -20.03 19.33 8.30
N ASP A 235 -19.63 18.12 8.68
CA ASP A 235 -19.92 17.48 9.97
C ASP A 235 -18.78 17.64 10.98
N GLU A 236 -17.64 18.24 10.59
CA GLU A 236 -16.61 18.65 11.53
C GLU A 236 -17.07 19.90 12.31
N PRO A 237 -16.87 19.96 13.64
CA PRO A 237 -17.15 21.17 14.42
C PRO A 237 -16.37 22.37 13.89
N VAL A 238 -17.07 23.44 13.50
CA VAL A 238 -16.42 24.70 13.15
C VAL A 238 -15.89 25.34 14.45
N PRO A 239 -14.57 25.63 14.56
CA PRO A 239 -14.04 26.20 15.79
C PRO A 239 -14.58 27.61 16.08
N LEU A 240 -14.89 27.92 17.35
CA LEU A 240 -15.39 29.24 17.74
C LEU A 240 -14.38 30.36 17.42
N HIS A 241 -13.09 30.16 17.70
CA HIS A 241 -12.05 31.14 17.39
C HIS A 241 -12.02 31.50 15.90
N HIS A 242 -12.32 30.55 15.02
CA HIS A 242 -12.33 30.71 13.57
C HIS A 242 -13.37 31.75 13.14
N VAL A 243 -14.58 31.62 13.68
CA VAL A 243 -15.71 32.53 13.44
C VAL A 243 -15.41 33.92 13.96
N LEU A 244 -14.93 34.03 15.20
CA LEU A 244 -14.65 35.31 15.84
C LEU A 244 -13.50 36.07 15.14
N ARG A 245 -12.46 35.36 14.68
CA ARG A 245 -11.35 35.97 13.93
C ARG A 245 -11.77 36.44 12.55
N PHE A 246 -12.57 35.66 11.84
CA PHE A 246 -13.11 36.11 10.54
C PHE A 246 -14.01 37.34 10.73
N ALA A 247 -14.90 37.31 11.72
CA ALA A 247 -15.76 38.43 12.08
C ALA A 247 -14.95 39.70 12.38
N GLN A 248 -13.90 39.59 13.20
CA GLN A 248 -13.01 40.71 13.50
C GLN A 248 -12.24 41.20 12.26
N ALA A 249 -11.69 40.29 11.45
CA ALA A 249 -10.88 40.66 10.29
C ALA A 249 -11.69 41.36 9.18
N ARG A 250 -13.00 41.08 9.11
CA ARG A 250 -13.91 41.61 8.08
C ARG A 250 -14.94 42.62 8.61
N ASP A 251 -14.84 42.99 9.89
CA ASP A 251 -15.77 43.89 10.58
C ASP A 251 -17.24 43.44 10.41
N ARG A 252 -17.50 42.16 10.73
CA ARG A 252 -18.81 41.51 10.61
C ARG A 252 -19.33 41.07 11.98
N ASP A 253 -20.65 40.96 12.10
CA ASP A 253 -21.27 40.34 13.26
C ASP A 253 -21.01 38.81 13.23
N PRO A 254 -20.44 38.20 14.28
CA PRO A 254 -20.22 36.76 14.36
C PRO A 254 -21.47 35.90 14.09
N ASN A 255 -22.67 36.37 14.44
CA ASN A 255 -23.93 35.66 14.16
C ASN A 255 -24.28 35.68 12.67
N GLU A 256 -23.92 36.74 11.93
CA GLU A 256 -24.03 36.76 10.47
C GLU A 256 -23.06 35.76 9.82
N VAL A 257 -21.85 35.63 10.38
CA VAL A 257 -20.85 34.64 9.93
C VAL A 257 -21.37 33.21 10.15
N LEU A 258 -21.95 32.91 11.32
CA LEU A 258 -22.59 31.62 11.58
C LEU A 258 -23.77 31.36 10.62
N ALA A 259 -24.60 32.36 10.34
CA ALA A 259 -25.68 32.24 9.36
C ALA A 259 -25.15 32.00 7.94
N ARG A 260 -23.96 32.55 7.60
CA ARG A 260 -23.31 32.27 6.33
C ARG A 260 -22.73 30.85 6.28
N LEU A 261 -22.03 30.39 7.31
CA LEU A 261 -21.54 29.00 7.40
C LEU A 261 -22.68 27.98 7.31
N ARG A 262 -23.83 28.25 7.95
CA ARG A 262 -25.02 27.40 7.82
C ARG A 262 -25.52 27.32 6.37
N ARG A 263 -25.50 28.44 5.65
CA ARG A 263 -25.85 28.50 4.21
C ARG A 263 -24.82 27.79 3.31
N LEU A 264 -23.58 27.66 3.76
CA LEU A 264 -22.52 26.89 3.10
C LEU A 264 -22.56 25.38 3.44
N GLY A 265 -23.54 24.94 4.23
CA GLY A 265 -23.77 23.54 4.57
C GLY A 265 -23.14 23.06 5.87
N PHE A 266 -22.47 23.91 6.66
CA PHE A 266 -21.90 23.48 7.94
C PHE A 266 -22.97 23.23 8.99
N HIS A 267 -22.99 22.04 9.57
CA HIS A 267 -24.02 21.60 10.51
C HIS A 267 -23.61 21.75 11.98
N ARG A 268 -22.32 21.56 12.29
CA ARG A 268 -21.79 21.66 13.66
C ARG A 268 -21.17 23.02 13.93
N LEU A 269 -22.03 24.01 14.15
CA LEU A 269 -21.63 25.38 14.45
C LEU A 269 -21.42 25.61 15.96
N PRO A 270 -20.58 26.60 16.35
CA PRO A 270 -20.43 27.03 17.74
C PRO A 270 -21.76 27.33 18.44
N ARG A 271 -21.83 27.05 19.74
CA ARG A 271 -23.06 27.21 20.55
C ARG A 271 -23.26 28.66 21.02
N GLY A 272 -24.54 29.05 21.10
CA GLY A 272 -25.01 30.29 21.72
C GLY A 272 -25.10 31.50 20.77
N PRO A 273 -25.86 32.56 21.14
CA PRO A 273 -25.71 33.85 20.49
C PRO A 273 -24.31 34.38 20.82
N LEU A 274 -23.56 34.73 19.78
CA LEU A 274 -22.23 35.32 19.94
C LEU A 274 -22.36 36.83 20.16
N VAL A 275 -21.31 37.45 20.69
CA VAL A 275 -21.21 38.92 20.79
C VAL A 275 -21.43 39.58 19.43
N GLY A 276 -22.02 40.77 19.40
CA GLY A 276 -22.31 41.47 18.13
C GLY A 276 -21.08 42.04 17.41
N SER A 277 -19.95 42.17 18.12
CA SER A 277 -18.66 42.56 17.54
C SER A 277 -17.50 42.03 18.38
N VAL A 278 -16.34 41.88 17.74
CA VAL A 278 -15.10 41.39 18.37
C VAL A 278 -14.00 42.40 18.11
N SER A 279 -13.42 42.96 19.17
CA SER A 279 -12.28 43.86 19.04
C SER A 279 -11.01 43.12 18.64
N ARG A 280 -10.02 43.85 18.10
CA ARG A 280 -8.68 43.29 17.80
C ARG A 280 -8.00 42.72 19.04
N GLU A 281 -8.23 43.35 20.19
CA GLU A 281 -7.71 42.91 21.48
C GLU A 281 -8.34 41.58 21.92
N GLU A 282 -9.67 41.44 21.79
CA GLU A 282 -10.39 40.19 22.07
C GLU A 282 -9.99 39.06 21.12
N ALA A 283 -9.78 39.35 19.84
CA ALA A 283 -9.26 38.36 18.89
C ALA A 283 -7.85 37.86 19.27
N GLY A 284 -7.04 38.71 19.92
CA GLY A 284 -5.75 38.34 20.48
C GLY A 284 -5.83 37.38 21.67
N LEU A 285 -6.97 37.29 22.37
CA LEU A 285 -7.17 36.36 23.49
C LEU A 285 -7.48 34.93 23.03
N LEU A 286 -7.83 34.75 21.75
CA LEU A 286 -8.30 33.46 21.21
C LEU A 286 -7.14 32.49 20.91
N GLY A 287 -5.93 33.01 20.80
CA GLY A 287 -4.73 32.23 20.52
C GLY A 287 -3.51 32.82 21.19
N HIS A 288 -2.51 31.97 21.43
CA HIS A 288 -1.20 32.36 21.92
C HIS A 288 -0.12 31.85 20.96
N THR A 289 1.08 32.41 21.06
CA THR A 289 2.21 32.04 20.17
C THR A 289 3.17 31.04 20.82
N TRP A 290 2.98 30.74 22.11
CA TRP A 290 3.83 29.80 22.84
C TRP A 290 3.79 28.39 22.26
N GLY A 291 4.94 27.90 21.77
CA GLY A 291 5.06 26.58 21.13
C GLY A 291 4.52 26.50 19.70
N GLY A 292 4.05 27.61 19.14
CA GLY A 292 3.37 27.70 17.84
C GLY A 292 1.99 28.37 17.99
N PRO A 293 1.32 28.71 16.87
CA PRO A 293 -0.04 29.24 16.91
C PRO A 293 -1.01 28.18 17.41
N SER A 294 -1.47 28.32 18.66
CA SER A 294 -2.48 27.46 19.29
C SER A 294 -3.77 28.25 19.48
N TRP A 295 -4.92 27.58 19.35
CA TRP A 295 -6.24 28.19 19.46
C TRP A 295 -7.13 27.39 20.41
N LEU A 296 -7.83 28.09 21.29
CA LEU A 296 -8.75 27.45 22.23
C LEU A 296 -9.97 26.87 21.48
N ALA A 297 -10.27 25.60 21.70
CA ALA A 297 -11.54 25.02 21.26
C ALA A 297 -12.68 25.42 22.22
N GLN A 298 -13.93 25.51 21.74
CA GLN A 298 -15.04 25.96 22.60
C GLN A 298 -15.24 25.04 23.81
N ASP A 299 -15.16 23.73 23.61
CA ASP A 299 -15.33 22.74 24.69
C ASP A 299 -13.96 22.16 25.13
N ASP A 300 -12.88 22.94 25.05
CA ASP A 300 -11.53 22.47 25.40
C ASP A 300 -11.42 22.17 26.91
N PRO A 301 -11.13 20.92 27.33
CA PRO A 301 -10.93 20.60 28.74
C PRO A 301 -9.68 21.30 29.32
N ASP A 302 -8.70 21.67 28.48
CA ASP A 302 -7.42 22.26 28.85
C ASP A 302 -7.41 23.79 28.71
N TRP A 303 -8.55 24.43 28.99
CA TRP A 303 -8.72 25.89 28.91
C TRP A 303 -7.81 26.68 29.85
N PHE A 304 -7.41 26.13 31.00
CA PHE A 304 -6.64 26.85 32.01
C PHE A 304 -5.21 27.19 31.55
N PRO A 305 -4.43 26.25 30.99
CA PRO A 305 -3.14 26.56 30.37
C PRO A 305 -3.22 27.68 29.31
N HIS A 306 -4.27 27.68 28.47
CA HIS A 306 -4.51 28.77 27.51
C HIS A 306 -4.70 30.11 28.22
N LEU A 307 -5.47 30.16 29.32
CA LEU A 307 -5.60 31.37 30.13
C LEU A 307 -4.27 31.86 30.69
N VAL A 308 -3.43 30.96 31.20
CA VAL A 308 -2.11 31.31 31.74
C VAL A 308 -1.25 31.91 30.63
N ALA A 309 -1.19 31.26 29.45
CA ALA A 309 -0.42 31.74 28.31
C ALA A 309 -0.88 33.13 27.85
N VAL A 310 -2.19 33.33 27.67
CA VAL A 310 -2.75 34.61 27.23
C VAL A 310 -2.59 35.70 28.29
N ALA A 311 -2.74 35.38 29.57
CA ALA A 311 -2.53 36.32 30.66
C ALA A 311 -1.07 36.82 30.70
N VAL A 312 -0.10 35.94 30.48
CA VAL A 312 1.32 36.30 30.35
C VAL A 312 1.56 37.16 29.10
N ASP A 313 1.07 36.73 27.93
CA ASP A 313 1.27 37.44 26.66
C ASP A 313 0.64 38.84 26.66
N THR A 314 -0.48 39.02 27.37
CA THR A 314 -1.24 40.30 27.39
C THR A 314 -1.00 41.15 28.63
N GLY A 315 -0.36 40.60 29.67
CA GLY A 315 -0.18 41.26 30.98
C GLY A 315 -1.46 41.41 31.81
N LYS A 316 -2.55 40.75 31.41
CA LYS A 316 -3.84 40.76 32.13
C LYS A 316 -3.89 39.71 33.23
N THR A 317 -4.80 39.86 34.18
CA THR A 317 -5.04 38.81 35.18
C THR A 317 -5.79 37.63 34.54
N PRO A 318 -5.58 36.38 35.00
CA PRO A 318 -6.34 35.23 34.53
C PRO A 318 -7.86 35.39 34.65
N ALA A 319 -8.33 36.07 35.70
CA ALA A 319 -9.74 36.38 35.90
C ALA A 319 -10.31 37.28 34.80
N GLU A 320 -9.60 38.36 34.43
CA GLU A 320 -10.02 39.24 33.34
C GLU A 320 -10.04 38.52 31.99
N VAL A 321 -9.04 37.68 31.71
CA VAL A 321 -9.02 36.88 30.47
C VAL A 321 -10.19 35.89 30.43
N ALA A 322 -10.46 35.19 31.55
CA ALA A 322 -11.56 34.25 31.65
C ALA A 322 -12.93 34.94 31.51
N ASP A 323 -13.13 36.10 32.14
CA ASP A 323 -14.35 36.91 32.00
C ASP A 323 -14.58 37.32 30.54
N ARG A 324 -13.52 37.71 29.84
CA ARG A 324 -13.60 38.08 28.42
C ARG A 324 -13.89 36.89 27.52
N LEU A 325 -13.24 35.75 27.73
CA LEU A 325 -13.54 34.54 26.96
C LEU A 325 -14.97 34.03 27.23
N ARG A 326 -15.46 34.12 28.47
CA ARG A 326 -16.87 33.83 28.80
C ARG A 326 -17.82 34.77 28.06
N ALA A 327 -17.51 36.07 28.01
CA ALA A 327 -18.30 37.03 27.23
C ALA A 327 -18.31 36.69 25.72
N LEU A 328 -17.22 36.15 25.18
CA LEU A 328 -17.11 35.70 23.78
C LEU A 328 -17.79 34.35 23.50
N GLY A 329 -18.36 33.67 24.50
CA GLY A 329 -19.10 32.42 24.36
C GLY A 329 -18.31 31.14 24.68
N TYR A 330 -17.16 31.24 25.35
CA TYR A 330 -16.45 30.07 25.86
C TYR A 330 -17.03 29.61 27.22
N PRO A 331 -17.42 28.33 27.37
CA PRO A 331 -17.94 27.75 28.60
C PRO A 331 -16.82 27.47 29.62
N LEU A 332 -16.17 28.52 30.12
CA LEU A 332 -15.18 28.39 31.19
C LEU A 332 -15.88 28.26 32.57
N PRO A 333 -15.45 27.36 33.45
CA PRO A 333 -16.06 27.20 34.76
C PRO A 333 -15.75 28.41 35.67
N GLU A 334 -16.71 28.77 36.52
CA GLU A 334 -16.50 29.73 37.60
C GLU A 334 -15.69 29.06 38.70
N GLN A 335 -14.39 29.35 38.74
CA GLN A 335 -13.44 28.84 39.72
C GLN A 335 -12.56 29.99 40.22
N GLU A 336 -12.01 29.83 41.43
CA GLU A 336 -10.97 30.74 41.90
C GLU A 336 -9.74 30.60 41.00
N LEU A 337 -9.37 31.69 40.34
CA LEU A 337 -8.20 31.80 39.49
C LEU A 337 -7.10 32.57 40.23
N PRO A 338 -5.82 32.25 39.96
CA PRO A 338 -4.72 32.93 40.62
C PRO A 338 -4.76 34.44 40.29
N PRO A 339 -4.44 35.32 41.25
CA PRO A 339 -4.53 36.76 41.07
C PRO A 339 -3.53 37.29 40.04
N ALA A 340 -2.39 36.61 39.87
CA ALA A 340 -1.38 36.92 38.87
C ALA A 340 -0.65 35.65 38.42
N VAL A 341 -0.20 35.66 37.16
CA VAL A 341 0.65 34.64 36.57
C VAL A 341 1.86 35.30 35.90
N SER A 342 2.92 34.52 35.75
CA SER A 342 4.20 34.92 35.16
C SER A 342 4.62 33.94 34.08
N GLU A 343 5.62 34.31 33.27
CA GLU A 343 6.25 33.39 32.30
C GLU A 343 6.80 32.13 32.99
N SER A 344 7.21 32.26 34.25
CA SER A 344 7.61 31.14 35.09
C SER A 344 6.44 30.17 35.29
N ASP A 345 5.20 30.61 35.44
CA ASP A 345 4.05 29.72 35.65
C ASP A 345 3.69 28.93 34.38
N LEU A 346 3.91 29.53 33.21
CA LEU A 346 3.64 28.87 31.93
C LEU A 346 4.51 27.61 31.76
N ALA A 347 5.77 27.67 32.17
CA ALA A 347 6.64 26.50 32.17
C ALA A 347 6.24 25.45 33.25
N LEU A 348 5.52 25.84 34.32
CA LEU A 348 5.01 24.89 35.32
C LEU A 348 3.79 24.12 34.81
N VAL A 349 2.90 24.77 34.05
CA VAL A 349 1.66 24.12 33.57
C VAL A 349 1.86 23.38 32.24
N SER A 350 3.04 23.48 31.64
CA SER A 350 3.36 22.73 30.41
C SER A 350 3.82 21.31 30.72
N SER A 351 3.17 20.33 30.10
CA SER A 351 3.60 18.92 30.16
C SER A 351 4.64 18.57 29.10
N ARG A 352 5.11 19.55 28.30
CA ARG A 352 6.11 19.34 27.22
C ARG A 352 7.37 18.64 27.70
N TYR A 353 7.67 18.77 28.98
CA TYR A 353 8.85 18.18 29.60
C TYR A 353 8.61 16.76 30.11
N VAL A 354 7.39 16.23 30.09
CA VAL A 354 7.05 14.91 30.63
C VAL A 354 6.79 13.90 29.52
N LEU A 355 7.33 12.70 29.69
CA LEU A 355 7.07 11.54 28.83
C LEU A 355 5.63 11.04 28.98
N ASP A 356 5.00 10.67 27.86
CA ASP A 356 3.65 10.07 27.78
C ASP A 356 2.51 10.91 28.36
N ALA A 357 2.72 12.22 28.55
CA ALA A 357 1.64 13.12 28.93
C ALA A 357 0.56 13.16 27.82
N PRO A 358 -0.74 13.01 28.14
CA PRO A 358 -1.82 12.91 27.16
C PRO A 358 -2.14 14.23 26.42
N GLY A 359 -1.32 15.28 26.59
CA GLY A 359 -1.49 16.59 25.98
C GLY A 359 -0.24 17.45 26.15
N PHE A 360 -0.29 18.70 25.66
CA PHE A 360 0.79 19.70 25.80
C PHE A 360 0.79 20.43 27.15
N TRP A 361 -0.26 20.21 27.95
CA TRP A 361 -0.49 20.87 29.22
C TRP A 361 -0.79 19.88 30.35
N LEU A 362 -0.48 20.29 31.56
CA LEU A 362 -0.88 19.57 32.76
C LEU A 362 -2.34 19.89 33.09
N SER A 363 -3.12 18.83 33.23
CA SER A 363 -4.47 18.90 33.79
C SER A 363 -4.42 19.30 35.28
N ARG A 364 -5.38 20.12 35.71
CA ARG A 364 -5.51 20.55 37.12
C ARG A 364 -6.08 19.45 38.02
N THR A 365 -6.75 18.47 37.43
CA THR A 365 -7.42 17.38 38.14
C THR A 365 -6.63 16.07 38.12
N ASP A 366 -5.71 15.92 37.18
CA ASP A 366 -4.85 14.74 37.11
C ASP A 366 -3.61 14.90 38.00
N PRO A 367 -3.02 13.79 38.46
CA PRO A 367 -1.76 13.83 39.21
C PRO A 367 -0.67 14.55 38.43
N VAL A 368 0.02 15.48 39.10
CA VAL A 368 1.23 16.11 38.53
C VAL A 368 2.39 15.12 38.64
N PRO A 369 3.11 14.83 37.54
CA PRO A 369 4.19 13.85 37.57
C PRO A 369 5.37 14.27 38.47
N VAL A 370 5.91 13.33 39.25
CA VAL A 370 7.08 13.59 40.12
C VAL A 370 8.27 14.16 39.34
N GLY A 371 8.58 13.58 38.17
CA GLY A 371 9.68 14.04 37.34
C GLY A 371 9.54 15.50 36.91
N HIS A 372 8.30 15.95 36.62
CA HIS A 372 8.03 17.34 36.25
C HIS A 372 8.39 18.32 37.36
N ILE A 373 8.06 17.99 38.60
CA ILE A 373 8.34 18.82 39.78
C ILE A 373 9.83 18.91 40.03
N LEU A 374 10.54 17.77 40.01
CA LEU A 374 11.98 17.73 40.20
C LEU A 374 12.73 18.51 39.11
N HIS A 375 12.33 18.32 37.86
CA HIS A 375 12.90 19.07 36.72
C HIS A 375 12.64 20.56 36.84
N SER A 376 11.40 20.95 37.17
CA SER A 376 11.00 22.34 37.35
C SER A 376 11.78 23.01 38.48
N ALA A 377 11.95 22.34 39.63
CA ALA A 377 12.72 22.85 40.76
C ALA A 377 14.17 23.12 40.36
N HIS A 378 14.81 22.18 39.67
CA HIS A 378 16.18 22.35 39.20
C HIS A 378 16.33 23.50 38.18
N VAL A 379 15.53 23.52 37.11
CA VAL A 379 15.64 24.53 36.03
C VAL A 379 15.42 25.95 36.57
N ARG A 380 14.61 26.10 37.63
CA ARG A 380 14.34 27.39 38.27
C ARG A 380 15.34 27.77 39.36
N GLY A 381 16.17 26.82 39.80
CA GLY A 381 17.00 27.00 40.99
C GLY A 381 16.20 27.20 42.27
N THR A 382 15.01 26.59 42.37
CA THR A 382 14.14 26.65 43.55
C THR A 382 14.05 25.27 44.22
N ASP A 383 13.50 25.22 45.43
CA ASP A 383 13.19 23.94 46.09
C ASP A 383 11.89 23.32 45.58
N VAL A 384 11.69 22.04 45.92
CA VAL A 384 10.52 21.25 45.50
C VAL A 384 9.26 21.77 46.18
N ALA A 385 9.35 22.17 47.46
CA ALA A 385 8.25 22.76 48.20
C ALA A 385 7.68 24.02 47.53
N SER A 386 8.54 24.88 46.97
CA SER A 386 8.14 26.10 46.25
C SER A 386 7.41 25.78 44.96
N VAL A 387 7.86 24.78 44.21
CA VAL A 387 7.19 24.33 42.98
C VAL A 387 5.81 23.75 43.30
N LEU A 388 5.72 22.89 44.32
CA LEU A 388 4.46 22.31 44.79
C LEU A 388 3.48 23.39 45.29
N ALA A 389 3.95 24.33 46.11
CA ALA A 389 3.15 25.45 46.58
C ALA A 389 2.62 26.28 45.42
N ARG A 390 3.46 26.58 44.43
CA ARG A 390 3.03 27.36 43.26
C ARG A 390 2.03 26.61 42.40
N LEU A 391 2.20 25.30 42.17
CA LEU A 391 1.21 24.48 41.46
C LEU A 391 -0.13 24.41 42.22
N ALA A 392 -0.10 24.35 43.55
CA ALA A 392 -1.30 24.42 44.38
C ALA A 392 -2.02 25.77 44.24
N GLU A 393 -1.29 26.89 44.22
CA GLU A 393 -1.84 28.23 43.97
C GLU A 393 -2.43 28.38 42.57
N LEU A 394 -1.83 27.74 41.57
CA LEU A 394 -2.38 27.61 40.21
C LEU A 394 -3.58 26.65 40.15
N GLY A 395 -3.89 25.99 41.26
CA GLY A 395 -5.09 25.18 41.44
C GLY A 395 -4.96 23.75 40.94
N HIS A 396 -3.75 23.18 40.89
CA HIS A 396 -3.56 21.75 40.74
C HIS A 396 -3.90 21.04 42.06
N THR A 397 -4.80 20.06 41.99
CA THR A 397 -5.40 19.45 43.20
C THR A 397 -4.75 18.14 43.60
N ARG A 398 -4.05 17.46 42.67
CA ARG A 398 -3.37 16.18 42.90
C ARG A 398 -1.88 16.34 42.73
N LEU A 399 -1.22 16.75 43.81
CA LEU A 399 0.22 16.90 43.87
C LEU A 399 0.86 15.64 44.48
N PRO A 400 2.00 15.16 43.95
CA PRO A 400 2.68 14.01 44.50
C PRO A 400 3.45 14.36 45.78
N ASP A 401 3.75 13.34 46.57
CA ASP A 401 4.61 13.45 47.76
C ASP A 401 6.09 13.42 47.33
N ALA A 402 6.55 14.51 46.72
CA ALA A 402 7.94 14.66 46.28
C ALA A 402 8.81 15.20 47.43
N PRO A 403 9.98 14.60 47.71
CA PRO A 403 10.81 15.00 48.83
C PRO A 403 11.40 16.40 48.62
N ASP A 404 11.36 17.22 49.68
CA ASP A 404 11.95 18.56 49.65
C ASP A 404 13.47 18.49 49.77
N ARG A 405 14.14 18.38 48.63
CA ARG A 405 15.60 18.28 48.52
C ARG A 405 16.13 19.06 47.32
N HIS A 406 17.41 19.37 47.37
CA HIS A 406 18.12 19.90 46.21
C HIS A 406 18.25 18.82 45.12
N VAL A 407 17.78 19.12 43.92
CA VAL A 407 17.84 18.25 42.74
C VAL A 407 19.17 18.48 42.02
N THR A 408 20.01 17.46 41.98
CA THR A 408 21.34 17.49 41.36
C THR A 408 21.28 17.14 39.87
N ASP A 409 22.35 17.42 39.12
CA ASP A 409 22.48 17.00 37.72
C ASP A 409 22.39 15.47 37.57
N ASP A 410 22.87 14.71 38.56
CA ASP A 410 22.75 13.25 38.57
C ASP A 410 21.28 12.81 38.75
N ASP A 411 20.51 13.51 39.58
CA ASP A 411 19.08 13.26 39.74
C ASP A 411 18.34 13.57 38.43
N LEU A 412 18.72 14.65 37.72
CA LEU A 412 18.18 14.96 36.39
C LEU A 412 18.49 13.87 35.37
N ARG A 413 19.71 13.33 35.36
CA ARG A 413 20.05 12.21 34.48
C ARG A 413 19.16 11.01 34.78
N LEU A 414 18.92 10.69 36.04
CA LEU A 414 18.02 9.59 36.43
C LEU A 414 16.60 9.78 35.90
N ILE A 415 16.02 10.97 36.06
CA ILE A 415 14.63 11.22 35.63
C ILE A 415 14.50 11.57 34.15
N SER A 416 15.57 11.86 33.41
CA SER A 416 15.52 12.03 31.96
C SER A 416 15.22 10.70 31.27
N ARG A 417 14.40 10.75 30.21
CA ARG A 417 14.12 9.61 29.33
C ARG A 417 15.40 9.05 28.72
N HIS A 418 16.29 9.92 28.27
CA HIS A 418 17.51 9.52 27.56
C HIS A 418 18.72 9.39 28.48
N GLY A 419 18.59 9.69 29.77
CA GLY A 419 19.70 9.66 30.72
C GLY A 419 20.67 10.83 30.60
N ASP A 420 20.36 11.82 29.76
CA ASP A 420 21.21 12.98 29.46
C ASP A 420 20.96 14.19 30.37
N GLY A 421 19.94 14.10 31.24
CA GLY A 421 19.49 15.21 32.10
C GLY A 421 18.60 16.23 31.38
N ALA A 422 18.32 16.03 30.09
CA ALA A 422 17.40 16.86 29.32
C ALA A 422 15.98 16.29 29.32
N ALA A 423 15.02 17.14 28.97
CA ALA A 423 13.65 16.71 28.73
C ALA A 423 13.54 15.87 27.43
N PRO A 424 12.57 14.94 27.32
CA PRO A 424 11.51 14.68 28.30
C PRO A 424 11.98 13.87 29.51
N VAL A 425 11.42 14.18 30.69
CA VAL A 425 11.60 13.45 31.94
C VAL A 425 10.49 12.42 32.14
N LEU A 426 10.72 11.42 33.00
CA LEU A 426 9.79 10.37 33.33
C LEU A 426 8.53 10.94 34.00
N GLY A 427 7.38 10.29 33.74
CA GLY A 427 6.11 10.54 34.42
C GLY A 427 6.13 10.07 35.88
N ASP A 428 5.08 9.38 36.32
CA ASP A 428 5.05 8.76 37.66
C ASP A 428 5.58 7.33 37.68
N THR A 429 5.52 6.66 36.53
CA THR A 429 6.02 5.29 36.38
C THR A 429 7.46 5.30 35.89
N VAL A 430 8.34 4.52 36.54
CA VAL A 430 9.70 4.25 36.07
C VAL A 430 9.71 2.93 35.30
N PRO A 431 9.93 2.94 33.98
CA PRO A 431 10.02 1.71 33.20
C PRO A 431 11.26 0.91 33.58
N TYR A 432 11.12 -0.42 33.61
CA TYR A 432 12.23 -1.31 34.01
C TYR A 432 13.48 -1.13 33.14
N GLY A 433 13.33 -0.87 31.84
CA GLY A 433 14.47 -0.60 30.97
C GLY A 433 15.25 0.67 31.34
N ARG A 434 14.56 1.73 31.79
CA ARG A 434 15.20 2.95 32.29
C ARG A 434 15.96 2.67 33.59
N LEU A 435 15.38 1.87 34.48
CA LEU A 435 16.02 1.43 35.71
C LEU A 435 17.32 0.66 35.43
N LEU A 436 17.29 -0.28 34.48
CA LEU A 436 18.46 -1.05 34.06
C LEU A 436 19.55 -0.14 33.48
N ARG A 437 19.17 0.86 32.67
CA ARG A 437 20.11 1.86 32.15
C ARG A 437 20.74 2.69 33.27
N ALA A 438 19.94 3.17 34.22
CA ALA A 438 20.44 3.92 35.38
C ALA A 438 21.43 3.10 36.22
N ALA A 439 21.13 1.81 36.44
CA ALA A 439 22.02 0.89 37.14
C ALA A 439 23.35 0.71 36.39
N ALA A 440 23.30 0.54 35.07
CA ALA A 440 24.48 0.42 34.22
C ALA A 440 25.35 1.70 34.22
N ASP A 441 24.73 2.87 34.06
CA ASP A 441 25.44 4.16 34.04
C ASP A 441 26.12 4.46 35.39
N ALA A 442 25.50 4.06 36.50
CA ALA A 442 26.04 4.25 37.85
C ALA A 442 26.99 3.13 38.30
N GLY A 443 27.09 2.02 37.55
CA GLY A 443 27.84 0.83 37.96
C GLY A 443 27.28 0.14 39.21
N THR A 444 25.96 0.22 39.43
CA THR A 444 25.27 -0.37 40.60
C THR A 444 24.29 -1.47 40.18
N GLY A 445 23.63 -2.12 41.15
CA GLY A 445 22.53 -3.05 40.87
C GLY A 445 21.20 -2.32 40.61
N PRO A 446 20.22 -2.97 39.95
CA PRO A 446 18.87 -2.41 39.76
C PRO A 446 18.13 -2.14 41.07
N ARG A 447 18.46 -2.87 42.14
CA ARG A 447 17.89 -2.61 43.48
C ARG A 447 18.32 -1.25 44.00
N ASP A 448 19.61 -0.92 43.93
CA ASP A 448 20.15 0.36 44.38
C ASP A 448 19.60 1.51 43.52
N ALA A 449 19.50 1.30 42.21
CA ALA A 449 18.86 2.26 41.30
C ALA A 449 17.39 2.50 41.67
N ALA A 450 16.65 1.45 42.03
CA ALA A 450 15.24 1.56 42.41
C ALA A 450 15.07 2.30 43.73
N ASP A 451 15.95 2.03 44.70
CA ASP A 451 15.98 2.78 45.96
C ASP A 451 16.29 4.26 45.71
N ARG A 452 17.17 4.56 44.76
CA ARG A 452 17.46 5.95 44.35
C ARG A 452 16.24 6.65 43.74
N TYR A 453 15.44 5.97 42.90
CA TYR A 453 14.16 6.50 42.41
C TYR A 453 13.12 6.68 43.52
N ARG A 454 13.01 5.76 44.48
CA ARG A 454 12.12 5.92 45.65
C ARG A 454 12.51 7.12 46.50
N VAL A 455 13.80 7.35 46.70
CA VAL A 455 14.34 8.53 47.38
C VAL A 455 14.06 9.84 46.62
N LEU A 456 13.73 9.77 45.32
CA LEU A 456 13.28 10.90 44.51
C LEU A 456 11.75 11.06 44.51
N GLY A 457 11.01 10.18 45.17
CA GLY A 457 9.54 10.23 45.25
C GLY A 457 8.80 9.35 44.24
N TYR A 458 9.50 8.56 43.41
CA TYR A 458 8.85 7.60 42.52
C TYR A 458 8.35 6.39 43.30
N THR A 459 7.04 6.19 43.28
CA THR A 459 6.38 5.06 43.97
C THR A 459 6.05 3.91 43.03
N ASP A 460 5.82 4.20 41.75
CA ASP A 460 5.51 3.21 40.71
C ASP A 460 6.76 2.86 39.90
N ILE A 461 7.49 1.83 40.33
CA ILE A 461 8.68 1.34 39.64
C ILE A 461 8.37 -0.05 39.11
N LEU A 462 8.39 -0.22 37.79
CA LEU A 462 8.15 -1.50 37.15
C LEU A 462 9.36 -2.42 37.39
N LEU A 463 9.10 -3.56 38.07
CA LEU A 463 10.09 -4.59 38.35
C LEU A 463 9.58 -5.95 37.85
N PRO A 464 10.46 -6.84 37.36
CA PRO A 464 10.08 -8.20 37.03
C PRO A 464 9.79 -9.03 38.29
N ASP A 465 9.01 -10.09 38.11
CA ASP A 465 8.80 -11.10 39.14
C ASP A 465 10.10 -11.89 39.36
N GLY A 466 10.70 -11.83 40.54
CA GLY A 466 11.88 -12.64 40.89
C GLY A 466 13.12 -11.85 41.31
N PRO A 467 14.28 -12.52 41.45
CA PRO A 467 15.49 -11.87 41.90
C PRO A 467 16.04 -10.92 40.83
N LEU A 468 16.32 -9.68 41.21
CA LEU A 468 17.03 -8.72 40.37
C LEU A 468 18.51 -9.11 40.28
N PRO A 469 19.17 -8.90 39.13
CA PRO A 469 20.61 -9.15 39.01
C PRO A 469 21.41 -8.22 39.93
N GLU A 470 22.57 -8.67 40.41
CA GLU A 470 23.42 -7.85 41.31
C GLU A 470 24.06 -6.65 40.59
N SER A 471 24.30 -6.78 39.28
CA SER A 471 24.88 -5.74 38.44
C SER A 471 24.36 -5.83 37.01
N VAL A 472 24.33 -4.71 36.30
CA VAL A 472 23.90 -4.63 34.88
C VAL A 472 24.96 -3.88 34.09
N THR A 473 25.33 -4.38 32.92
CA THR A 473 26.26 -3.70 32.02
C THR A 473 25.53 -2.78 31.04
N GLU A 474 26.23 -1.82 30.42
CA GLU A 474 25.64 -0.96 29.37
C GLU A 474 25.04 -1.79 28.23
N ARG A 475 25.72 -2.87 27.82
CA ARG A 475 25.23 -3.79 26.80
C ARG A 475 23.94 -4.50 27.22
N ASP A 476 23.73 -4.76 28.51
CA ASP A 476 22.49 -5.37 28.99
C ASP A 476 21.34 -4.37 29.01
N ALA A 477 21.60 -3.11 29.35
CA ALA A 477 20.62 -2.03 29.26
C ALA A 477 20.20 -1.73 27.81
N ASP A 478 21.14 -1.86 26.86
CA ASP A 478 20.82 -1.72 25.43
C ASP A 478 19.86 -2.81 24.93
N LEU A 479 19.89 -4.01 25.51
CA LEU A 479 19.01 -5.12 25.08
C LEU A 479 17.53 -4.82 25.24
N VAL A 480 17.16 -3.97 26.21
CA VAL A 480 15.76 -3.71 26.57
C VAL A 480 15.22 -2.42 25.95
N THR A 481 16.04 -1.69 25.20
CA THR A 481 15.66 -0.46 24.50
C THR A 481 15.03 -0.80 23.16
N THR A 482 13.90 -0.19 22.80
CA THR A 482 13.21 -0.36 21.51
C THR A 482 13.14 0.97 20.76
N ASP A 483 12.74 0.94 19.48
CA ASP A 483 12.54 2.16 18.69
C ASP A 483 11.44 3.07 19.29
N THR A 484 10.53 2.50 20.08
CA THR A 484 9.38 3.19 20.69
C THR A 484 9.56 3.46 22.19
N GLY A 485 10.57 2.88 22.85
CA GLY A 485 10.76 3.02 24.29
C GLY A 485 11.56 1.86 24.90
N TRP A 486 10.94 1.14 25.84
CA TRP A 486 11.57 0.03 26.57
C TRP A 486 10.66 -1.19 26.60
N LEU A 487 11.25 -2.39 26.68
CA LEU A 487 10.51 -3.62 26.91
C LEU A 487 9.91 -3.62 28.33
N ALA A 488 8.61 -3.91 28.43
CA ALA A 488 7.94 -4.16 29.69
C ALA A 488 8.30 -5.58 30.20
N PRO A 489 8.60 -5.75 31.50
CA PRO A 489 9.09 -7.03 32.03
C PRO A 489 8.04 -8.15 32.04
N HIS A 490 6.76 -7.80 32.00
CA HIS A 490 5.62 -8.73 32.05
C HIS A 490 4.96 -8.96 30.69
N GLU A 491 5.44 -8.30 29.63
CA GLU A 491 4.95 -8.50 28.27
C GLU A 491 5.82 -9.50 27.50
N PRO A 492 5.25 -10.26 26.56
CA PRO A 492 6.01 -11.13 25.68
C PRO A 492 7.06 -10.33 24.90
N VAL A 493 8.32 -10.74 24.96
CA VAL A 493 9.38 -10.09 24.19
C VAL A 493 9.19 -10.39 22.71
N PRO A 494 9.05 -9.37 21.84
CA PRO A 494 8.87 -9.60 20.41
C PRO A 494 10.07 -10.35 19.82
N LEU A 495 9.83 -11.46 19.11
CA LEU A 495 10.86 -12.19 18.39
C LEU A 495 11.70 -11.30 17.44
N PRO A 496 11.10 -10.37 16.66
CA PRO A 496 11.87 -9.45 15.83
C PRO A 496 12.87 -8.60 16.61
N HIS A 497 12.52 -8.21 17.83
CA HIS A 497 13.43 -7.45 18.70
C HIS A 497 14.66 -8.27 19.09
N VAL A 498 14.46 -9.53 19.49
CA VAL A 498 15.56 -10.46 19.82
C VAL A 498 16.51 -10.64 18.63
N VAL A 499 15.95 -10.82 17.43
CA VAL A 499 16.71 -11.01 16.19
C VAL A 499 17.49 -9.74 15.80
N ARG A 500 16.88 -8.55 15.91
CA ARG A 500 17.57 -7.28 15.65
C ARG A 500 18.74 -7.05 16.59
N ARG A 501 18.57 -7.33 17.89
CA ARG A 501 19.64 -7.22 18.88
C ARG A 501 20.75 -8.23 18.62
N ALA A 502 20.41 -9.46 18.25
CA ALA A 502 21.37 -10.50 17.88
C ALA A 502 22.22 -10.06 16.68
N HIS A 503 21.59 -9.49 15.64
CA HIS A 503 22.28 -8.95 14.48
C HIS A 503 23.20 -7.77 14.83
N ALA A 504 22.72 -6.80 15.62
CA ALA A 504 23.49 -5.63 16.03
C ALA A 504 24.75 -5.99 16.84
N GLU A 505 24.67 -7.03 17.68
CA GLU A 505 25.81 -7.50 18.48
C GLU A 505 26.67 -8.57 17.79
N GLY A 506 26.26 -9.08 16.63
CA GLY A 506 26.92 -10.20 15.96
C GLY A 506 26.87 -11.52 16.75
N THR A 507 25.82 -11.72 17.55
CA THR A 507 25.62 -12.92 18.37
C THR A 507 24.37 -13.69 17.92
N GLY A 508 24.22 -14.95 18.34
CA GLY A 508 23.01 -15.72 18.03
C GLY A 508 21.78 -15.26 18.84
N PRO A 509 20.55 -15.33 18.26
CA PRO A 509 19.31 -15.01 18.95
C PRO A 509 19.11 -15.71 20.31
N ALA A 510 19.58 -16.95 20.45
CA ALA A 510 19.54 -17.68 21.73
C ALA A 510 20.40 -17.02 22.83
N GLY A 511 21.53 -16.40 22.47
CA GLY A 511 22.38 -15.65 23.39
C GLY A 511 21.67 -14.42 23.96
N ILE A 512 21.00 -13.66 23.09
CA ILE A 512 20.17 -12.52 23.50
C ILE A 512 19.04 -12.98 24.41
N ALA A 513 18.34 -14.05 24.04
CA ALA A 513 17.25 -14.58 24.85
C ALA A 513 17.70 -15.03 26.26
N ARG A 514 18.87 -15.67 26.38
CA ARG A 514 19.44 -16.03 27.70
C ARG A 514 19.75 -14.79 28.54
N ARG A 515 20.31 -13.74 27.93
CA ARG A 515 20.62 -12.47 28.63
C ARG A 515 19.34 -11.78 29.10
N LEU A 516 18.32 -11.69 28.26
CA LEU A 516 17.01 -11.14 28.66
C LEU A 516 16.38 -11.90 29.82
N ARG A 517 16.43 -13.25 29.83
CA ARG A 517 15.99 -14.06 30.98
C ARG A 517 16.78 -13.77 32.25
N ALA A 518 18.10 -13.61 32.15
CA ALA A 518 18.94 -13.24 33.28
C ALA A 518 18.61 -11.84 33.85
N LEU A 519 18.06 -10.95 33.03
CA LEU A 519 17.56 -9.64 33.45
C LEU A 519 16.14 -9.68 34.04
N GLY A 520 15.49 -10.85 34.07
CA GLY A 520 14.15 -11.03 34.64
C GLY A 520 13.00 -11.00 33.63
N TYR A 521 13.27 -11.01 32.32
CA TYR A 521 12.23 -11.17 31.30
C TYR A 521 11.90 -12.65 31.13
N HIS A 522 10.69 -13.07 31.52
CA HIS A 522 10.33 -14.49 31.54
C HIS A 522 9.73 -14.98 30.23
N ASP A 523 8.92 -14.14 29.57
CA ASP A 523 8.25 -14.49 28.32
C ASP A 523 9.12 -14.12 27.10
N VAL A 524 10.26 -14.81 27.00
CA VAL A 524 11.23 -14.63 25.91
C VAL A 524 11.13 -15.80 24.94
N PRO A 525 11.05 -15.56 23.62
CA PRO A 525 10.94 -16.62 22.61
C PRO A 525 11.99 -17.73 22.77
N ALA A 526 11.55 -18.98 22.64
CA ALA A 526 12.38 -20.18 22.61
C ALA A 526 11.64 -21.36 21.95
N PRO A 527 12.37 -22.33 21.36
CA PRO A 527 13.83 -22.34 21.15
C PRO A 527 14.28 -21.34 20.08
N LEU A 528 15.55 -20.93 20.13
CA LEU A 528 16.18 -20.01 19.16
C LEU A 528 17.57 -20.52 18.77
N PRO A 529 18.12 -20.13 17.61
CA PRO A 529 19.44 -20.56 17.18
C PRO A 529 20.57 -19.82 17.92
N ASP A 530 21.67 -20.54 18.20
CA ASP A 530 22.90 -19.98 18.80
C ASP A 530 23.81 -19.28 17.79
N THR A 531 23.59 -19.49 16.48
CA THR A 531 24.40 -18.89 15.41
C THR A 531 23.68 -17.67 14.81
N PRO A 532 24.37 -16.53 14.62
CA PRO A 532 23.84 -15.41 13.85
C PRO A 532 23.77 -15.78 12.36
N HIS A 533 22.80 -15.24 11.63
CA HIS A 533 22.75 -15.35 10.18
C HIS A 533 22.64 -13.95 9.54
N PRO A 534 23.46 -13.62 8.53
CA PRO A 534 23.51 -12.26 7.96
C PRO A 534 22.18 -11.84 7.31
N GLY A 535 21.39 -12.81 6.86
CA GLY A 535 20.06 -12.58 6.29
C GLY A 535 18.91 -12.52 7.30
N ASP A 536 19.13 -12.68 8.61
CA ASP A 536 18.02 -12.76 9.59
C ASP A 536 17.08 -11.55 9.52
N LEU A 537 17.62 -10.32 9.39
CA LEU A 537 16.81 -9.11 9.24
C LEU A 537 15.97 -9.10 7.96
N ILE A 538 16.55 -9.56 6.85
CA ILE A 538 15.84 -9.71 5.57
C ILE A 538 14.68 -10.70 5.74
N MET A 539 14.87 -11.79 6.46
CA MET A 539 13.86 -12.84 6.61
C MET A 539 12.65 -12.38 7.44
N ILE A 540 12.86 -11.59 8.49
CA ILE A 540 11.77 -11.17 9.40
C ILE A 540 11.04 -9.90 8.95
N SER A 541 11.62 -9.11 8.05
CA SER A 541 11.00 -7.86 7.57
C SER A 541 9.97 -8.10 6.47
N ARG A 542 8.87 -7.36 6.47
CA ARG A 542 7.86 -7.40 5.41
C ARG A 542 8.51 -7.06 4.08
N ASN A 543 8.11 -7.79 3.03
CA ASN A 543 8.70 -7.67 1.70
C ASN A 543 10.21 -8.00 1.66
N ALA A 544 10.73 -8.65 2.71
CA ALA A 544 12.14 -8.97 2.92
C ALA A 544 13.12 -7.79 2.76
N GLU A 545 12.65 -6.58 3.04
CA GLU A 545 13.46 -5.37 2.97
C GLU A 545 13.77 -4.89 4.40
N PRO A 546 15.06 -4.83 4.79
CA PRO A 546 15.44 -4.36 6.11
C PRO A 546 14.87 -2.96 6.39
N GLY A 547 14.23 -2.80 7.56
CA GLY A 547 13.59 -1.54 7.97
C GLY A 547 12.09 -1.45 7.68
N ASN A 548 11.54 -2.35 6.86
CA ASN A 548 10.09 -2.51 6.78
C ASN A 548 9.53 -3.15 8.07
N PRO A 549 8.22 -2.96 8.36
CA PRO A 549 7.57 -3.62 9.50
C PRO A 549 7.77 -5.14 9.48
N ASP A 550 7.80 -5.79 10.63
CA ASP A 550 8.04 -7.24 10.68
C ASP A 550 6.86 -8.06 10.10
N ILE A 551 7.14 -9.26 9.61
CA ILE A 551 6.11 -10.23 9.20
C ILE A 551 5.47 -10.88 10.45
N PRO A 552 4.20 -11.34 10.37
CA PRO A 552 3.61 -12.13 11.43
C PRO A 552 4.42 -13.42 11.67
N SER A 553 4.47 -13.89 12.92
CA SER A 553 5.13 -15.14 13.31
C SER A 553 4.44 -16.40 12.76
N THR A 554 3.21 -16.26 12.27
CA THR A 554 2.40 -17.35 11.70
C THR A 554 1.94 -17.00 10.31
N GLY A 555 1.77 -18.01 9.45
CA GLY A 555 1.24 -17.80 8.10
C GLY A 555 2.28 -17.19 7.16
N VAL A 556 3.56 -17.56 7.30
CA VAL A 556 4.59 -17.07 6.38
C VAL A 556 4.45 -17.78 5.05
N GLU A 557 4.07 -17.02 4.03
CA GLU A 557 3.85 -17.51 2.67
C GLU A 557 5.16 -17.84 1.95
N ALA A 558 5.12 -18.82 1.04
CA ALA A 558 6.28 -19.22 0.23
C ALA A 558 6.86 -18.08 -0.62
N ARG A 559 6.01 -17.18 -1.12
CA ARG A 559 6.45 -15.98 -1.86
C ARG A 559 7.41 -15.10 -1.05
N HIS A 560 7.21 -15.03 0.26
CA HIS A 560 8.09 -14.26 1.16
C HIS A 560 9.43 -14.97 1.33
N VAL A 561 9.43 -16.29 1.48
CA VAL A 561 10.65 -17.11 1.59
C VAL A 561 11.52 -16.96 0.34
N VAL A 562 10.93 -17.09 -0.86
CA VAL A 562 11.64 -16.88 -2.14
C VAL A 562 12.20 -15.46 -2.24
N ARG A 563 11.43 -14.46 -1.78
CA ARG A 563 11.86 -13.06 -1.78
C ARG A 563 13.05 -12.81 -0.87
N ALA A 564 12.97 -13.31 0.35
CA ALA A 564 14.06 -13.23 1.30
C ALA A 564 15.29 -13.97 0.79
N ALA A 565 15.13 -15.12 0.14
CA ALA A 565 16.22 -15.87 -0.50
C ALA A 565 16.95 -15.04 -1.56
N ALA A 566 16.22 -14.29 -2.39
CA ALA A 566 16.80 -13.44 -3.44
C ALA A 566 17.60 -12.28 -2.89
N LEU A 567 17.08 -11.61 -1.86
CA LEU A 567 17.75 -10.47 -1.25
C LEU A 567 18.93 -10.90 -0.37
N ALA A 568 18.78 -11.99 0.38
CA ALA A 568 19.84 -12.54 1.23
C ALA A 568 20.90 -13.35 0.46
N LYS A 569 20.65 -13.66 -0.83
CA LYS A 569 21.51 -14.49 -1.69
C LYS A 569 21.79 -15.89 -1.10
N VAL A 570 20.81 -16.47 -0.43
CA VAL A 570 20.82 -17.83 0.12
C VAL A 570 19.64 -18.63 -0.45
N GLY A 571 19.65 -19.97 -0.34
CA GLY A 571 18.61 -20.81 -0.93
C GLY A 571 17.25 -20.69 -0.20
N PRO A 572 16.10 -20.80 -0.89
CA PRO A 572 14.78 -20.74 -0.23
C PRO A 572 14.58 -21.79 0.87
N HIS A 573 15.12 -22.99 0.70
CA HIS A 573 15.09 -24.01 1.75
C HIS A 573 15.83 -23.55 3.01
N GLU A 574 16.99 -22.91 2.85
CA GLU A 574 17.78 -22.37 3.96
C GLU A 574 17.04 -21.23 4.67
N VAL A 575 16.42 -20.33 3.92
CA VAL A 575 15.55 -19.29 4.48
C VAL A 575 14.39 -19.90 5.27
N ALA A 576 13.70 -20.88 4.71
CA ALA A 576 12.57 -21.52 5.36
C ALA A 576 12.99 -22.25 6.64
N ALA A 577 14.06 -23.04 6.57
CA ALA A 577 14.63 -23.72 7.74
C ALA A 577 15.07 -22.72 8.81
N ARG A 578 15.66 -21.59 8.40
CA ARG A 578 16.07 -20.53 9.31
C ARG A 578 14.87 -19.87 9.98
N LEU A 579 13.83 -19.50 9.24
CA LEU A 579 12.58 -18.95 9.78
C LEU A 579 11.91 -19.91 10.78
N VAL A 580 11.83 -21.21 10.46
CA VAL A 580 11.32 -22.23 11.39
C VAL A 580 12.18 -22.31 12.65
N SER A 581 13.51 -22.25 12.52
CA SER A 581 14.42 -22.27 13.68
C SER A 581 14.27 -21.03 14.58
N LEU A 582 13.82 -19.90 14.02
CA LEU A 582 13.50 -18.68 14.75
C LEU A 582 12.11 -18.73 15.41
N GLY A 583 11.29 -19.74 15.10
CA GLY A 583 9.93 -19.91 15.65
C GLY A 583 8.80 -19.42 14.72
N TYR A 584 9.08 -19.13 13.45
CA TYR A 584 8.04 -18.79 12.48
C TYR A 584 7.34 -20.05 11.95
N THR A 585 6.02 -19.95 11.73
CA THR A 585 5.22 -21.00 11.10
C THR A 585 4.98 -20.68 9.62
N LEU A 586 5.38 -21.60 8.74
CA LEU A 586 5.21 -21.48 7.29
C LEU A 586 3.87 -22.09 6.85
N GLU A 587 3.28 -21.57 5.77
CA GLU A 587 2.05 -22.14 5.17
C GLU A 587 2.31 -23.36 4.27
N PHE A 588 3.57 -23.72 4.09
CA PHE A 588 4.01 -24.81 3.24
C PHE A 588 5.14 -25.59 3.93
N THR A 589 5.37 -26.83 3.52
CA THR A 589 6.48 -27.63 4.03
C THR A 589 7.73 -27.38 3.20
N PRO A 590 8.85 -26.89 3.74
CA PRO A 590 10.05 -26.62 2.97
C PRO A 590 10.77 -27.91 2.55
N HIS A 591 11.36 -27.91 1.35
CA HIS A 591 12.04 -29.08 0.77
C HIS A 591 13.41 -28.67 0.20
N PRO A 592 14.48 -29.48 0.35
CA PRO A 592 15.81 -29.13 -0.18
C PRO A 592 15.80 -28.81 -1.69
N ASP A 593 15.00 -29.55 -2.45
CA ASP A 593 14.80 -29.34 -3.89
C ASP A 593 14.22 -27.95 -4.26
N ASP A 594 13.66 -27.20 -3.32
CA ASP A 594 13.14 -25.84 -3.58
C ASP A 594 14.23 -24.92 -4.15
N ALA A 595 15.48 -25.09 -3.72
CA ALA A 595 16.60 -24.32 -4.25
C ALA A 595 16.81 -24.61 -5.75
N VAL A 596 16.72 -25.87 -6.15
CA VAL A 596 16.84 -26.27 -7.56
C VAL A 596 15.65 -25.73 -8.36
N ILE A 597 14.43 -25.93 -7.86
CA ILE A 597 13.18 -25.50 -8.53
C ILE A 597 13.13 -23.97 -8.73
N THR A 598 13.72 -23.18 -7.84
CA THR A 598 13.68 -21.69 -7.84
C THR A 598 14.94 -21.01 -8.37
N SER A 599 16.06 -21.73 -8.55
CA SER A 599 17.29 -21.23 -9.21
C SER A 599 17.15 -21.04 -10.72
N GLU A 600 17.69 -19.96 -11.28
CA GLU A 600 17.63 -19.68 -12.73
C GLU A 600 18.11 -20.85 -13.61
N HIS A 601 19.13 -21.58 -13.16
CA HIS A 601 19.78 -22.65 -13.92
C HIS A 601 19.45 -24.06 -13.42
N ALA A 602 18.49 -24.21 -12.50
CA ALA A 602 18.21 -25.47 -11.81
C ALA A 602 19.46 -26.11 -11.16
N ASP A 603 20.39 -25.30 -10.65
CA ASP A 603 21.64 -25.73 -10.01
C ASP A 603 21.62 -25.54 -8.48
N GLY A 604 20.49 -25.08 -7.94
CA GLY A 604 20.35 -24.78 -6.52
C GLY A 604 21.05 -23.50 -6.09
N ARG A 605 21.45 -22.63 -7.04
CA ARG A 605 22.18 -21.38 -6.77
C ARG A 605 21.44 -20.16 -7.31
N ALA A 606 21.72 -19.01 -6.69
CA ALA A 606 21.20 -17.73 -7.15
C ALA A 606 21.67 -17.42 -8.60
N PRO A 607 20.90 -16.64 -9.38
CA PRO A 607 19.70 -15.90 -8.97
C PRO A 607 18.44 -16.76 -8.91
N TRP A 608 17.54 -16.43 -7.97
CA TRP A 608 16.23 -17.07 -7.87
C TRP A 608 15.22 -16.29 -8.70
N VAL A 609 14.42 -17.01 -9.48
CA VAL A 609 13.42 -16.35 -10.34
C VAL A 609 12.10 -16.19 -9.61
N TRP A 610 11.28 -15.28 -10.13
CA TRP A 610 9.95 -14.94 -9.61
C TRP A 610 8.81 -15.49 -10.45
N ARG A 611 9.13 -16.07 -11.61
CA ARG A 611 8.19 -16.68 -12.53
C ARG A 611 8.78 -17.98 -13.02
N THR A 612 7.94 -19.00 -13.06
CA THR A 612 8.24 -20.25 -13.71
C THR A 612 7.77 -20.20 -15.16
N ASP A 613 8.39 -21.02 -15.99
CA ASP A 613 8.08 -21.20 -17.41
C ASP A 613 8.22 -22.70 -17.71
N LEU A 614 7.63 -23.17 -18.81
CA LEU A 614 7.64 -24.60 -19.13
C LEU A 614 9.07 -25.15 -19.25
N GLY A 615 9.97 -24.43 -19.92
CA GLY A 615 11.36 -24.86 -20.10
C GLY A 615 12.08 -25.09 -18.77
N ARG A 616 11.84 -24.20 -17.81
CA ARG A 616 12.33 -24.30 -16.44
C ARG A 616 11.74 -25.47 -15.66
N VAL A 617 10.43 -25.69 -15.74
CA VAL A 617 9.77 -26.83 -15.09
C VAL A 617 10.38 -28.14 -15.59
N LEU A 618 10.58 -28.26 -16.91
CA LEU A 618 11.22 -29.44 -17.51
C LEU A 618 12.70 -29.56 -17.12
N LEU A 619 13.44 -28.45 -17.04
CA LEU A 619 14.83 -28.45 -16.61
C LEU A 619 14.96 -28.94 -15.15
N ALA A 620 14.13 -28.41 -14.25
CA ALA A 620 14.13 -28.82 -12.85
C ALA A 620 13.71 -30.29 -12.69
N ALA A 621 12.69 -30.74 -13.45
CA ALA A 621 12.26 -32.14 -13.48
C ALA A 621 13.41 -33.06 -13.91
N LYS A 622 14.12 -32.69 -14.97
CA LYS A 622 15.31 -33.42 -15.47
C LYS A 622 16.43 -33.49 -14.42
N VAL A 623 16.78 -32.35 -13.80
CA VAL A 623 17.87 -32.31 -12.81
C VAL A 623 17.55 -33.11 -11.56
N LEU A 624 16.30 -33.05 -11.09
CA LEU A 624 15.87 -33.73 -9.86
C LEU A 624 15.44 -35.19 -10.09
N GLY A 625 15.32 -35.63 -11.35
CA GLY A 625 14.80 -36.96 -11.68
C GLY A 625 13.33 -37.14 -11.29
N ARG A 626 12.54 -36.06 -11.36
CA ARG A 626 11.10 -36.01 -11.03
C ARG A 626 10.26 -35.79 -12.27
N THR A 627 8.94 -35.97 -12.17
CA THR A 627 8.06 -35.64 -13.29
C THR A 627 7.77 -34.13 -13.36
N PRO A 628 7.49 -33.57 -14.54
CA PRO A 628 7.08 -32.17 -14.67
C PRO A 628 5.83 -31.81 -13.86
N GLU A 629 4.91 -32.75 -13.67
CA GLU A 629 3.72 -32.59 -12.82
C GLU A 629 4.12 -32.39 -11.36
N GLU A 630 5.03 -33.22 -10.83
CA GLU A 630 5.52 -33.09 -9.44
C GLU A 630 6.23 -31.75 -9.22
N ILE A 631 7.01 -31.29 -10.21
CA ILE A 631 7.65 -29.97 -10.14
C ILE A 631 6.61 -28.85 -10.19
N ASN A 632 5.57 -28.97 -11.01
CA ASN A 632 4.50 -27.98 -11.10
C ASN A 632 3.67 -27.87 -9.83
N ASP A 633 3.29 -29.00 -9.26
CA ASP A 633 2.57 -29.05 -7.99
C ASP A 633 3.43 -28.39 -6.89
N ARG A 634 4.75 -28.65 -6.91
CA ARG A 634 5.68 -27.98 -6.00
C ARG A 634 5.83 -26.47 -6.26
N CYS A 635 5.87 -26.03 -7.52
CA CYS A 635 5.87 -24.60 -7.87
C CYS A 635 4.60 -23.90 -7.40
N GLU A 636 3.44 -24.58 -7.46
CA GLU A 636 2.19 -24.06 -6.94
C GLU A 636 2.22 -23.88 -5.42
N GLU A 637 2.71 -24.87 -4.67
CA GLU A 637 2.93 -24.76 -3.22
C GLU A 637 3.88 -23.60 -2.87
N LEU A 638 4.89 -23.36 -3.72
CA LEU A 638 5.83 -22.25 -3.57
C LEU A 638 5.27 -20.87 -4.01
N GLY A 639 4.02 -20.83 -4.48
CA GLY A 639 3.32 -19.58 -4.85
C GLY A 639 3.62 -19.05 -6.25
N TYR A 640 4.31 -19.82 -7.10
CA TYR A 640 4.57 -19.44 -8.50
C TYR A 640 3.36 -19.61 -9.43
N GLY A 641 2.32 -20.29 -8.93
CA GLY A 641 1.18 -20.71 -9.73
C GLY A 641 1.46 -21.98 -10.52
N ARG A 642 0.40 -22.69 -10.89
CA ARG A 642 0.48 -23.90 -11.70
C ARG A 642 0.59 -23.56 -13.18
N HIS A 643 1.54 -24.18 -13.88
CA HIS A 643 1.58 -24.12 -15.34
C HIS A 643 0.72 -25.21 -15.96
N GLU A 644 -0.09 -24.85 -16.95
CA GLU A 644 -0.74 -25.86 -17.79
C GLU A 644 0.35 -26.60 -18.58
N LEU A 645 0.54 -27.89 -18.28
CA LEU A 645 1.46 -28.74 -19.03
C LEU A 645 0.78 -29.14 -20.34
N PRO A 646 1.45 -28.96 -21.49
CA PRO A 646 0.88 -29.37 -22.75
C PRO A 646 0.84 -30.90 -22.85
N ASP A 647 -0.18 -31.45 -23.53
CA ASP A 647 -0.28 -32.88 -23.82
C ASP A 647 0.74 -33.27 -24.90
N ALA A 648 1.98 -33.44 -24.47
CA ALA A 648 3.10 -33.74 -25.35
C ALA A 648 3.26 -35.24 -25.64
N GLY A 649 2.39 -36.10 -25.10
CA GLY A 649 2.56 -37.55 -25.12
C GLY A 649 3.74 -38.03 -24.26
N GLY A 650 4.04 -37.30 -23.18
CA GLY A 650 5.25 -37.46 -22.35
C GLY A 650 6.37 -36.51 -22.79
N PHE A 651 7.17 -36.04 -21.82
CA PHE A 651 8.29 -35.13 -22.07
C PHE A 651 9.58 -35.91 -22.39
N GLU A 652 10.32 -35.43 -23.37
CA GLU A 652 11.56 -36.01 -23.87
C GLU A 652 12.77 -35.19 -23.37
N GLU A 653 13.94 -35.82 -23.31
CA GLU A 653 15.17 -35.16 -22.83
C GLU A 653 15.55 -33.92 -23.68
N ASP A 654 15.25 -33.99 -24.98
CA ASP A 654 15.51 -32.91 -25.94
C ASP A 654 14.55 -31.72 -25.75
N ASP A 655 13.41 -31.85 -25.07
CA ASP A 655 12.42 -30.77 -24.97
C ASP A 655 12.97 -29.53 -24.29
N VAL A 656 13.81 -29.71 -23.26
CA VAL A 656 14.51 -28.61 -22.58
C VAL A 656 15.41 -27.86 -23.56
N LEU A 657 16.05 -28.59 -24.48
CA LEU A 657 16.87 -27.99 -25.53
C LEU A 657 16.00 -27.22 -26.53
N LEU A 658 14.88 -27.81 -26.97
CA LEU A 658 13.97 -27.21 -27.95
C LEU A 658 13.31 -25.92 -27.47
N LEU A 659 13.02 -25.82 -26.17
CA LEU A 659 12.40 -24.63 -25.56
C LEU A 659 13.39 -23.50 -25.28
N SER A 660 14.70 -23.77 -25.27
CA SER A 660 15.75 -22.76 -25.11
C SER A 660 15.97 -22.02 -26.43
N GLU A 661 15.85 -20.67 -26.45
CA GLU A 661 16.02 -19.85 -27.67
C GLU A 661 17.41 -20.03 -28.33
N GLU A 662 18.43 -20.31 -27.50
CA GLU A 662 19.79 -20.54 -27.95
C GLU A 662 20.11 -22.02 -28.19
N LEU A 663 19.19 -22.93 -27.86
CA LEU A 663 19.37 -24.39 -27.89
C LEU A 663 20.55 -24.83 -27.02
N ASN A 664 20.65 -24.25 -25.82
CA ASN A 664 21.67 -24.59 -24.83
C ASN A 664 21.07 -25.24 -23.56
N GLY A 665 19.75 -25.50 -23.57
CA GLY A 665 19.01 -26.06 -22.45
C GLY A 665 18.87 -25.08 -21.27
N ARG A 666 19.09 -23.79 -21.50
CA ARG A 666 18.99 -22.71 -20.51
C ARG A 666 18.17 -21.56 -21.08
N ARG A 667 17.78 -20.62 -20.20
CA ARG A 667 17.13 -19.39 -20.63
C ARG A 667 18.02 -18.59 -21.59
N PRO A 668 17.44 -17.71 -22.43
CA PRO A 668 16.00 -17.40 -22.51
C PRO A 668 15.18 -18.54 -23.13
N TRP A 669 13.93 -18.67 -22.66
CA TRP A 669 13.00 -19.71 -23.12
C TRP A 669 12.02 -19.11 -24.12
N LEU A 670 11.56 -19.92 -25.08
CA LEU A 670 10.51 -19.52 -26.00
C LEU A 670 9.27 -19.07 -25.22
N SER A 671 8.74 -17.90 -25.58
CA SER A 671 7.53 -17.38 -24.93
C SER A 671 6.35 -18.34 -25.12
N PRO A 672 5.50 -18.58 -24.10
CA PRO A 672 4.35 -19.47 -24.22
C PRO A 672 3.46 -19.10 -25.43
N GLY A 673 3.05 -20.09 -26.23
CA GLY A 673 2.21 -19.87 -27.42
C GLY A 673 2.88 -19.14 -28.58
N SER A 674 4.16 -18.77 -28.46
CA SER A 674 4.89 -18.08 -29.54
C SER A 674 5.02 -18.94 -30.79
N THR A 675 5.18 -18.28 -31.93
CA THR A 675 5.50 -18.96 -33.19
C THR A 675 7.01 -19.17 -33.26
N ALA A 676 7.45 -20.43 -33.22
CA ALA A 676 8.84 -20.78 -33.43
C ALA A 676 9.28 -20.42 -34.85
N SER A 677 10.36 -19.66 -34.98
CA SER A 677 10.87 -19.26 -36.29
C SER A 677 11.42 -20.48 -37.05
N PRO A 678 11.35 -20.50 -38.40
CA PRO A 678 12.00 -21.55 -39.20
C PRO A 678 13.49 -21.69 -38.87
N ARG A 679 14.15 -20.59 -38.52
CA ARG A 679 15.54 -20.57 -38.07
C ARG A 679 15.75 -21.40 -36.79
N HIS A 680 14.87 -21.21 -35.80
CA HIS A 680 14.91 -21.98 -34.55
C HIS A 680 14.72 -23.47 -34.82
N VAL A 681 13.72 -23.81 -35.66
CA VAL A 681 13.41 -25.19 -36.06
C VAL A 681 14.62 -25.86 -36.73
N LEU A 682 15.29 -25.18 -37.66
CA LEU A 682 16.47 -25.73 -38.35
C LEU A 682 17.67 -25.90 -37.43
N ARG A 683 17.94 -24.94 -36.55
CA ARG A 683 19.02 -25.08 -35.56
C ARG A 683 18.73 -26.24 -34.60
N ALA A 684 17.48 -26.40 -34.17
CA ALA A 684 17.04 -27.50 -33.31
C ALA A 684 17.16 -28.86 -34.01
N ALA A 685 16.79 -28.93 -35.29
CA ALA A 685 16.97 -30.11 -36.13
C ALA A 685 18.45 -30.51 -36.21
N GLY A 686 19.34 -29.54 -36.42
CA GLY A 686 20.79 -29.76 -36.41
C GLY A 686 21.32 -30.23 -35.04
N ALA A 687 20.83 -29.66 -33.94
CA ALA A 687 21.29 -29.98 -32.59
C ALA A 687 20.81 -31.37 -32.10
N THR A 688 19.61 -31.79 -32.49
CA THR A 688 18.99 -33.06 -32.06
C THR A 688 19.16 -34.19 -33.08
N GLY A 689 19.56 -33.88 -34.32
CA GLY A 689 19.63 -34.83 -35.43
C GLY A 689 18.26 -35.22 -36.02
N ARG A 690 17.17 -34.57 -35.60
CA ARG A 690 15.81 -34.82 -36.09
C ARG A 690 15.50 -33.99 -37.33
N SER A 691 14.49 -34.38 -38.10
CA SER A 691 14.04 -33.58 -39.24
C SER A 691 13.34 -32.28 -38.78
N PRO A 692 13.37 -31.20 -39.57
CA PRO A 692 12.66 -29.95 -39.24
C PRO A 692 11.16 -30.15 -39.00
N ARG A 693 10.55 -31.10 -39.72
CA ARG A 693 9.15 -31.48 -39.55
C ARG A 693 8.87 -32.11 -38.19
N GLU A 694 9.73 -33.02 -37.74
CA GLU A 694 9.61 -33.64 -36.40
C GLU A 694 9.79 -32.59 -35.30
N ILE A 695 10.74 -31.66 -35.47
CA ILE A 695 10.93 -30.54 -34.54
C ILE A 695 9.69 -29.64 -34.49
N GLY A 696 9.13 -29.27 -35.64
CA GLY A 696 7.91 -28.47 -35.69
C GLY A 696 6.74 -29.15 -34.98
N GLN A 697 6.54 -30.45 -35.24
CA GLN A 697 5.52 -31.25 -34.56
C GLN A 697 5.74 -31.33 -33.06
N ARG A 698 7.00 -31.51 -32.61
CA ARG A 698 7.35 -31.55 -31.19
C ARG A 698 7.10 -30.20 -30.51
N LEU A 699 7.50 -29.09 -31.11
CA LEU A 699 7.20 -27.74 -30.61
C LEU A 699 5.70 -27.47 -30.53
N THR A 700 4.91 -27.95 -31.51
CA THR A 700 3.44 -27.89 -31.47
C THR A 700 2.85 -28.69 -30.30
N ARG A 701 3.38 -29.89 -30.04
CA ARG A 701 3.02 -30.68 -28.86
C ARG A 701 3.42 -30.02 -27.54
N LEU A 702 4.46 -29.19 -27.53
CA LEU A 702 4.88 -28.39 -26.38
C LEU A 702 4.11 -27.06 -26.25
N GLY A 703 3.08 -26.82 -27.09
CA GLY A 703 2.23 -25.63 -27.00
C GLY A 703 2.73 -24.42 -27.80
N HIS A 704 3.70 -24.59 -28.70
CA HIS A 704 4.20 -23.53 -29.59
C HIS A 704 3.72 -23.69 -31.03
N THR A 705 3.42 -22.61 -31.72
CA THR A 705 3.08 -22.72 -33.14
C THR A 705 4.36 -22.87 -33.95
N ALA A 706 4.48 -23.89 -34.80
CA ALA A 706 5.63 -24.03 -35.69
C ALA A 706 5.12 -24.26 -37.12
N HIS A 707 5.35 -23.28 -38.00
CA HIS A 707 5.03 -23.45 -39.41
C HIS A 707 6.27 -23.94 -40.15
N VAL A 708 6.28 -25.22 -40.47
CA VAL A 708 7.39 -25.88 -41.18
C VAL A 708 6.90 -26.26 -42.57
N PRO A 709 7.37 -25.58 -43.63
CA PRO A 709 7.06 -25.96 -45.00
C PRO A 709 7.41 -27.44 -45.24
N PRO A 710 6.58 -28.22 -45.96
CA PRO A 710 6.82 -29.65 -46.16
C PRO A 710 8.17 -29.99 -46.80
N ALA A 711 8.70 -29.07 -47.62
CA ALA A 711 9.97 -29.21 -48.31
C ALA A 711 11.19 -28.72 -47.48
N LEU A 712 10.99 -28.09 -46.31
CA LEU A 712 12.06 -27.53 -45.50
C LEU A 712 12.97 -28.66 -44.96
N ASP A 713 14.27 -28.53 -45.20
CA ASP A 713 15.26 -29.49 -44.74
C ASP A 713 16.48 -28.82 -44.08
N ALA A 714 17.32 -29.62 -43.42
CA ALA A 714 18.46 -29.12 -42.66
C ALA A 714 19.50 -28.35 -43.51
N ARG A 715 19.51 -28.53 -44.84
CA ARG A 715 20.41 -27.84 -45.78
C ARG A 715 20.00 -26.38 -45.98
N ASP A 716 18.75 -26.04 -45.68
CA ASP A 716 18.19 -24.70 -45.89
C ASP A 716 18.61 -23.69 -44.81
N SER A 717 19.51 -24.06 -43.89
CA SER A 717 19.96 -23.17 -42.79
C SER A 717 20.50 -21.84 -43.30
N ASP A 718 21.38 -21.86 -44.31
CA ASP A 718 21.97 -20.64 -44.87
C ASP A 718 20.94 -19.77 -45.61
N LEU A 719 19.89 -20.40 -46.16
CA LEU A 719 18.78 -19.73 -46.83
C LEU A 719 17.91 -18.99 -45.81
N VAL A 720 17.53 -19.66 -44.72
CA VAL A 720 16.67 -19.09 -43.66
C VAL A 720 17.38 -18.01 -42.83
N GLU A 721 18.70 -18.05 -42.71
CA GLU A 721 19.49 -16.96 -42.13
C GLU A 721 19.36 -15.64 -42.89
N VAL A 722 19.13 -15.69 -44.21
CA VAL A 722 18.95 -14.51 -45.06
C VAL A 722 17.47 -14.16 -45.21
N VAL A 723 16.59 -15.17 -45.26
CA VAL A 723 15.14 -15.02 -45.38
C VAL A 723 14.46 -15.62 -44.13
N PRO A 724 14.47 -14.90 -42.99
CA PRO A 724 14.00 -15.45 -41.71
C PRO A 724 12.49 -15.65 -41.62
N ASP A 725 11.72 -14.93 -42.43
CA ASP A 725 10.27 -15.08 -42.55
C ASP A 725 9.94 -15.62 -43.94
N LEU A 726 9.64 -16.91 -44.01
CA LEU A 726 9.30 -17.61 -45.27
C LEU A 726 7.90 -17.26 -45.79
N ARG A 727 7.09 -16.48 -45.04
CA ARG A 727 5.76 -16.04 -45.49
C ARG A 727 5.78 -14.74 -46.27
N ARG A 728 6.88 -13.99 -46.20
CA ARG A 728 7.02 -12.74 -46.95
C ARG A 728 7.63 -13.02 -48.33
N PRO A 729 7.24 -12.27 -49.37
CA PRO A 729 7.89 -12.36 -50.66
C PRO A 729 9.38 -12.04 -50.52
N ALA A 730 10.24 -12.86 -51.13
CA ALA A 730 11.68 -12.65 -51.11
C ALA A 730 12.13 -11.85 -52.33
N GLY A 731 12.92 -10.80 -52.09
CA GLY A 731 13.43 -9.92 -53.15
C GLY A 731 14.68 -10.44 -53.84
N VAL A 732 15.03 -9.84 -54.99
CA VAL A 732 16.27 -10.18 -55.74
C VAL A 732 17.53 -10.00 -54.87
N ALA A 733 17.56 -9.00 -54.00
CA ALA A 733 18.69 -8.76 -53.10
C ALA A 733 18.91 -9.93 -52.12
N GLU A 734 17.83 -10.54 -51.64
CA GLU A 734 17.89 -11.66 -50.70
C GLU A 734 18.33 -12.94 -51.41
N ILE A 735 17.85 -13.17 -52.64
CA ILE A 735 18.32 -14.27 -53.50
C ILE A 735 19.84 -14.15 -53.71
N LEU A 736 20.34 -12.97 -54.06
CA LEU A 736 21.77 -12.75 -54.25
C LEU A 736 22.58 -12.90 -52.94
N ALA A 737 22.02 -12.51 -51.81
CA ALA A 737 22.63 -12.71 -50.50
C ALA A 737 22.74 -14.21 -50.14
N VAL A 738 21.73 -15.03 -50.42
CA VAL A 738 21.82 -16.50 -50.26
C VAL A 738 22.87 -17.10 -51.21
N VAL A 739 22.92 -16.66 -52.47
CA VAL A 739 23.92 -17.11 -53.47
C VAL A 739 25.35 -16.76 -53.05
N SER A 740 25.55 -15.66 -52.33
CA SER A 740 26.89 -15.30 -51.82
C SER A 740 27.35 -16.19 -50.66
N ARG A 741 26.43 -16.84 -49.96
CA ARG A 741 26.68 -17.70 -48.80
C ARG A 741 26.68 -19.18 -49.13
N THR A 742 26.09 -19.55 -50.26
CA THR A 742 25.96 -20.93 -50.73
C THR A 742 26.71 -21.11 -52.05
N ASP A 743 27.00 -22.34 -52.45
CA ASP A 743 27.54 -22.63 -53.79
C ASP A 743 26.45 -22.76 -54.87
N ALA A 744 25.21 -22.37 -54.56
CA ALA A 744 24.08 -22.43 -55.48
C ALA A 744 24.02 -21.22 -56.43
N SER A 745 23.57 -21.45 -57.66
CA SER A 745 23.24 -20.40 -58.62
C SER A 745 21.95 -19.65 -58.21
N PRO A 746 21.74 -18.40 -58.69
CA PRO A 746 20.49 -17.68 -58.44
C PRO A 746 19.24 -18.44 -58.90
N ALA A 747 19.33 -19.23 -59.98
CA ALA A 747 18.24 -20.08 -60.43
C ALA A 747 17.93 -21.23 -59.45
N GLU A 748 18.95 -21.86 -58.86
CA GLU A 748 18.78 -22.92 -57.86
C GLU A 748 18.21 -22.37 -56.54
N VAL A 749 18.68 -21.21 -56.08
CA VAL A 749 18.12 -20.54 -54.89
C VAL A 749 16.66 -20.13 -55.13
N ALA A 750 16.35 -19.56 -56.30
CA ALA A 750 14.99 -19.20 -56.68
C ALA A 750 14.06 -20.43 -56.79
N ALA A 751 14.54 -21.55 -57.35
CA ALA A 751 13.81 -22.79 -57.38
C ALA A 751 13.55 -23.32 -55.97
N ARG A 752 14.57 -23.30 -55.10
CA ARG A 752 14.45 -23.76 -53.72
C ARG A 752 13.48 -22.91 -52.90
N LEU A 753 13.50 -21.58 -53.04
CA LEU A 753 12.54 -20.68 -52.39
C LEU A 753 11.10 -20.97 -52.83
N ARG A 754 10.87 -21.26 -54.12
CA ARG A 754 9.55 -21.68 -54.61
C ARG A 754 9.11 -23.03 -54.06
N GLU A 755 10.02 -23.99 -53.91
CA GLU A 755 9.71 -25.28 -53.25
C GLU A 755 9.30 -25.10 -51.78
N LEU A 756 9.84 -24.08 -51.11
CA LEU A 756 9.47 -23.68 -49.74
C LEU A 756 8.21 -22.80 -49.68
N ASP A 757 7.50 -22.62 -50.80
CA ASP A 757 6.29 -21.81 -50.95
C ASP A 757 6.51 -20.30 -50.71
N VAL A 758 7.74 -19.81 -50.94
CA VAL A 758 8.09 -18.39 -50.86
C VAL A 758 7.82 -17.71 -52.19
N GLU A 759 7.00 -16.65 -52.19
CA GLU A 759 6.77 -15.83 -53.38
C GLU A 759 8.05 -15.07 -53.77
N ILE A 760 8.44 -15.14 -55.04
CA ILE A 760 9.61 -14.44 -55.58
C ILE A 760 9.28 -13.74 -56.90
N PRO A 761 9.96 -12.63 -57.24
CA PRO A 761 9.76 -11.94 -58.51
C PRO A 761 9.91 -12.87 -59.71
N ASP A 762 9.01 -12.74 -60.68
CA ASP A 762 9.05 -13.47 -61.94
C ASP A 762 10.12 -12.87 -62.87
N LEU A 763 11.36 -13.33 -62.68
CA LEU A 763 12.55 -12.92 -63.42
C LEU A 763 13.29 -14.14 -63.95
N ALA A 764 14.00 -13.95 -65.07
CA ALA A 764 14.92 -14.95 -65.61
C ALA A 764 16.21 -14.99 -64.76
N TYR A 765 16.21 -15.80 -63.70
CA TYR A 765 17.39 -15.99 -62.85
C TYR A 765 18.47 -16.80 -63.57
N PRO A 766 19.75 -16.35 -63.56
CA PRO A 766 20.82 -17.05 -64.26
C PRO A 766 21.14 -18.41 -63.61
N THR A 767 21.33 -19.42 -64.46
CA THR A 767 21.72 -20.80 -64.06
C THR A 767 23.21 -20.95 -63.80
N ARG A 768 24.01 -19.94 -64.13
CA ARG A 768 25.44 -19.89 -63.81
C ARG A 768 25.65 -18.89 -62.69
N ARG A 769 26.52 -19.23 -61.74
CA ARG A 769 27.02 -18.30 -60.73
C ARG A 769 27.58 -17.06 -61.46
N PRO A 770 27.18 -15.84 -61.10
CA PRO A 770 27.91 -14.66 -61.55
C PRO A 770 29.37 -14.85 -61.16
N ALA A 771 30.31 -14.72 -62.11
CA ALA A 771 31.73 -14.81 -61.79
C ALA A 771 32.03 -13.86 -60.63
N PRO A 772 32.81 -14.27 -59.61
CA PRO A 772 33.13 -13.40 -58.48
C PRO A 772 33.66 -12.08 -59.05
N THR A 773 33.01 -10.98 -58.68
CA THR A 773 33.46 -9.65 -59.09
C THR A 773 34.93 -9.54 -58.67
N PRO A 774 35.88 -9.32 -59.61
CA PRO A 774 37.28 -9.20 -59.24
C PRO A 774 37.41 -8.08 -58.20
N ALA A 775 38.20 -8.32 -57.16
CA ALA A 775 38.44 -7.35 -56.11
C ALA A 775 38.84 -5.99 -56.75
N PRO A 776 38.33 -4.86 -56.24
CA PRO A 776 38.76 -3.57 -56.75
C PRO A 776 40.29 -3.50 -56.63
N LEU A 777 40.96 -3.27 -57.74
CA LEU A 777 42.39 -2.98 -57.73
C LEU A 777 42.61 -1.73 -56.86
N PRO A 778 43.69 -1.70 -56.05
CA PRO A 778 43.90 -0.77 -54.95
C PRO A 778 43.88 0.71 -55.35
#